data_AF-A0A7V8NLH7-F1
#
_entry.id   AF-A0A7V8NLH7-F1
#
_cell.length_a   1.000
_cell.length_b   1.000
_cell.length_c   1.000
_cell.angle_alpha   90.00
_cell.angle_beta   90.00
_cell.angle_gamma   90.00
#
_symmetry.space_group_name_H-M   'P 1'
#
loop_
_entity.id
_entity.type
_entity.pdbx_description
1 polymer ?
#
loop_
_entity_poly.entity_id
_entity_poly.type
_entity_poly.pdbx_seq_one_letter_code
_entity_poly.pdbx_strand_id
1 'polypeptide(L)'
;MRPKYWLYTILPRLRSLLRRAQADQELDDELRDHLERKTEEYLAHGMTQEDAHRHARLDLDGFEQTKEKCRDVRRVNWIQDFAQDLRYGLRMLRKSSGFATVAILTLTIGIGLNTTLFSVFNAVALKPVPVRDSERVVRLERWFAGNMHGESQYAFSYAEFRHFAPQNHVLSSLVAISFPFRVAAAEPLNTSAPSTADTAMGSPESATAELASANYFAELGVSPALGRLFREEEDRTTGADPVAVLSYPYWQAHFAGDGAVVGKVLKLNDTVFTIIGVTPSEFVGTGNPPVVPDFWTPLSMQAEVLPGQDWLNQPLDYQFQLLGYLRPSSNVSEAGASFSVLERNFAQDHPHPNTYDETTRVTVQRATLFGNTEDFRFKAIVTLLMFILGMVLMIACVNLANMQLAKATGRQREVAVRLALGAGRGRLVRQMLTESSLLALAGGVGGVFLSLWGTRALWLAAGQFAGPYSGFVTQIAPDARVLFYTLVLSLCTGVLFGMSPALQGSQPNLTTSLKDAGTTFGQRLDRSRLRGLLVAGQMALSTLFLIVAGLLARGMVRSQASDPGFEVRSVFPMGLLTDSNSAKADALRQKEIDRLQALPAIQSLALTDFIPLNGTWSTLFQIPDAKGAAAKALSETLARHVSSTFFDTLRIPIVRGRNFTREETQSGAPLAIVSNALARQTWPSEDPLGKTVKVQL
;
A
#
# COMPACT_ATOMS: atom_id res chain seq x y z
N MET A 1 5.27 38.07 28.55
CA MET A 1 6.64 37.76 29.00
C MET A 1 7.58 37.86 27.80
N ARG A 2 8.68 38.60 27.91
CA ARG A 2 9.57 38.93 26.77
C ARG A 2 10.49 37.75 26.39
N PRO A 3 10.70 37.45 25.10
CA PRO A 3 11.43 36.26 24.62
C PRO A 3 12.94 36.23 24.89
N LYS A 4 13.55 37.32 25.39
CA LYS A 4 15.00 37.39 25.70
C LYS A 4 15.43 36.65 26.98
N TYR A 5 14.51 36.16 27.80
CA TYR A 5 14.82 35.43 29.06
C TYR A 5 14.86 33.90 28.94
N TRP A 6 14.56 33.33 27.77
CA TRP A 6 14.54 31.88 27.56
C TRP A 6 15.95 31.26 27.45
N LEU A 7 16.90 31.95 26.81
CA LEU A 7 18.26 31.42 26.59
C LEU A 7 19.10 31.36 27.87
N TYR A 8 18.91 32.29 28.81
CA TYR A 8 19.61 32.29 30.10
C TYR A 8 19.05 31.28 31.12
N THR A 9 17.83 30.78 30.94
CA THR A 9 17.22 29.81 31.86
C THR A 9 17.41 28.37 31.41
N ILE A 10 17.58 28.10 30.12
CA ILE A 10 17.70 26.72 29.59
C ILE A 10 19.09 26.13 29.82
N LEU A 11 20.16 26.92 29.67
CA LEU A 11 21.56 26.47 29.83
C LEU A 11 21.92 26.05 31.27
N PRO A 12 21.55 26.82 32.32
CA PRO A 12 21.73 26.38 33.71
C PRO A 12 20.85 25.17 34.05
N ARG A 13 19.62 25.11 33.51
CA ARG A 13 18.71 23.97 33.66
C ARG A 13 19.23 22.70 33.01
N LEU A 14 19.99 22.79 31.92
CA LEU A 14 20.66 21.63 31.29
C LEU A 14 21.93 21.22 32.04
N ARG A 15 22.68 22.16 32.62
CA ARG A 15 23.85 21.87 33.47
C ARG A 15 23.48 21.21 34.80
N SER A 16 22.38 21.64 35.43
CA SER A 16 21.87 21.01 36.67
C SER A 16 21.36 19.58 36.46
N LEU A 17 21.11 19.14 35.21
CA LEU A 17 20.67 17.77 34.87
C LEU A 17 21.81 16.74 34.90
N LEU A 18 23.06 17.17 34.72
CA LEU A 18 24.24 16.27 34.61
C LEU A 18 25.13 16.28 35.86
N ARG A 19 25.08 17.34 36.68
CA ARG A 19 25.90 17.48 37.90
C ARG A 19 25.05 17.85 39.13
N ARG A 20 24.31 16.86 39.60
CA ARG A 20 23.38 16.94 40.75
C ARG A 20 24.01 17.49 42.03
N ALA A 21 25.15 16.94 42.43
CA ALA A 21 25.83 17.36 43.65
C ALA A 21 26.24 18.84 43.60
N GLN A 22 26.62 19.31 42.41
CA GLN A 22 27.05 20.68 42.18
C GLN A 22 25.88 21.67 42.19
N ALA A 23 24.72 21.29 41.63
CA ALA A 23 23.51 22.11 41.66
C ALA A 23 22.82 22.15 43.04
N ASP A 24 22.91 21.07 43.83
CA ASP A 24 22.46 21.06 45.22
C ASP A 24 23.41 21.91 46.10
N GLN A 25 24.72 21.85 45.86
CA GLN A 25 25.70 22.72 46.51
C GLN A 25 25.48 24.19 46.14
N GLU A 26 25.31 24.52 44.86
CA GLU A 26 25.04 25.90 44.43
C GLU A 26 23.75 26.45 45.05
N LEU A 27 22.69 25.63 45.19
CA LEU A 27 21.47 26.06 45.86
C LEU A 27 21.66 26.24 47.37
N ASP A 28 22.44 25.37 48.01
CA ASP A 28 22.81 25.52 49.42
C ASP A 28 23.68 26.74 49.67
N ASP A 29 24.62 27.02 48.77
CA ASP A 29 25.51 28.18 48.82
C ASP A 29 24.71 29.47 48.55
N GLU A 30 23.80 29.48 47.57
CA GLU A 30 22.93 30.62 47.24
C GLU A 30 21.95 30.94 48.39
N LEU A 31 21.38 29.91 49.04
CA LEU A 31 20.52 30.10 50.21
C LEU A 31 21.30 30.51 51.46
N ARG A 32 22.54 30.03 51.63
CA ARG A 32 23.41 30.42 52.74
C ARG A 32 23.88 31.86 52.59
N ASP A 33 24.32 32.25 51.39
CA ASP A 33 24.68 33.63 51.06
C ASP A 33 23.51 34.59 51.28
N HIS A 34 22.30 34.19 50.89
CA HIS A 34 21.09 34.98 51.15
C HIS A 34 20.79 35.14 52.64
N LEU A 35 21.00 34.08 53.43
CA LEU A 35 20.81 34.08 54.87
C LEU A 35 21.87 34.93 55.59
N GLU A 36 23.13 34.84 55.17
CA GLU A 36 24.24 35.64 55.68
C GLU A 36 24.02 37.13 55.38
N ARG A 37 23.65 37.47 54.14
CA ARG A 37 23.39 38.85 53.74
C ARG A 37 22.21 39.48 54.49
N LYS A 38 21.15 38.71 54.74
CA LYS A 38 20.02 39.13 55.61
C LYS A 38 20.47 39.32 57.06
N THR A 39 21.35 38.45 57.56
CA THR A 39 21.88 38.56 58.92
C THR A 39 22.75 39.82 59.07
N GLU A 40 23.60 40.13 58.10
CA GLU A 40 24.38 41.37 58.05
C GLU A 40 23.50 42.62 57.95
N GLU A 41 22.43 42.56 57.18
CA GLU A 41 21.46 43.65 57.05
C GLU A 41 20.78 43.94 58.41
N TYR A 42 20.39 42.91 59.17
CA TYR A 42 19.83 43.09 60.52
C TYR A 42 20.86 43.56 61.56
N LEU A 43 22.11 43.12 61.45
CA LEU A 43 23.22 43.64 62.26
C LEU A 43 23.45 45.14 62.00
N ALA A 44 23.42 45.57 60.74
CA ALA A 44 23.55 46.98 60.36
C ALA A 44 22.40 47.86 60.88
N HIS A 45 21.23 47.26 61.15
CA HIS A 45 20.09 47.92 61.79
C HIS A 45 20.13 47.88 63.34
N GLY A 46 21.25 47.46 63.93
CA GLY A 46 21.50 47.55 65.37
C GLY A 46 21.03 46.36 66.21
N MET A 47 20.69 45.22 65.58
CA MET A 47 20.38 43.98 66.31
C MET A 47 21.64 43.29 66.81
N THR A 48 21.51 42.51 67.90
CA THR A 48 22.57 41.61 68.35
C THR A 48 22.73 40.44 67.37
N GLN A 49 23.92 39.82 67.33
CA GLN A 49 24.24 38.76 66.37
C GLN A 49 23.31 37.53 66.47
N GLU A 50 22.91 37.16 67.69
CA GLU A 50 21.98 36.03 67.89
C GLU A 50 20.56 36.36 67.43
N ASP A 51 20.09 37.60 67.67
CA ASP A 51 18.75 38.05 67.26
C ASP A 51 18.65 38.25 65.74
N ALA A 52 19.70 38.81 65.12
CA ALA A 52 19.80 39.02 63.68
C ALA A 52 19.73 37.69 62.90
N HIS A 53 20.46 36.67 63.36
CA HIS A 53 20.48 35.35 62.71
C HIS A 53 19.14 34.61 62.90
N ARG A 54 18.49 34.79 64.05
CA ARG A 54 17.15 34.24 64.32
C ARG A 54 16.10 34.89 63.42
N HIS A 55 16.13 36.21 63.28
CA HIS A 55 15.21 36.94 62.40
C HIS A 55 15.42 36.59 60.93
N ALA A 56 16.67 36.49 60.45
CA ALA A 56 16.98 36.05 59.09
C ALA A 56 16.41 34.66 58.78
N ARG A 57 16.45 33.72 59.73
CA ARG A 57 15.85 32.38 59.58
C ARG A 57 14.32 32.38 59.53
N LEU A 58 13.68 33.26 60.30
CA LEU A 58 12.22 33.40 60.31
C LEU A 58 11.72 34.08 59.02
N ASP A 59 12.45 35.09 58.53
CA ASP A 59 12.12 35.81 57.29
C ASP A 59 12.26 34.93 56.04
N LEU A 60 13.18 33.94 56.09
CA LEU A 60 13.34 32.88 55.09
C LEU A 60 12.30 31.75 55.19
N ASP A 61 11.27 31.89 56.04
CA ASP A 61 10.14 30.95 56.17
C ASP A 61 10.62 29.50 56.49
N GLY A 62 11.83 29.38 57.09
CA GLY A 62 12.53 28.11 57.32
C GLY A 62 13.44 27.68 56.15
N PHE A 63 14.74 27.53 56.44
CA PHE A 63 15.78 27.18 55.45
C PHE A 63 15.46 25.91 54.64
N GLU A 64 15.08 24.82 55.31
CA GLU A 64 14.74 23.55 54.65
C GLU A 64 13.42 23.62 53.85
N GLN A 65 12.43 24.37 54.33
CA GLN A 65 11.16 24.54 53.61
C GLN A 65 11.33 25.36 52.34
N THR A 66 12.15 26.42 52.38
CA THR A 66 12.45 27.24 51.20
C THR A 66 13.33 26.49 50.21
N LYS A 67 14.28 25.68 50.69
CA LYS A 67 15.07 24.75 49.86
C LYS A 67 14.17 23.73 49.14
N GLU A 68 13.16 23.19 49.82
CA GLU A 68 12.20 22.25 49.24
C GLU A 68 11.26 22.92 48.22
N LYS A 69 10.74 24.12 48.52
CA LYS A 69 9.96 24.95 47.57
C LYS A 69 10.78 25.28 46.31
N CYS A 70 12.06 25.63 46.46
CA CYS A 70 12.96 25.91 45.33
C CYS A 70 13.28 24.66 44.49
N ARG A 71 13.39 23.48 45.11
CA ARG A 71 13.54 22.20 44.40
C ARG A 71 12.33 21.86 43.54
N ASP A 72 11.11 22.06 44.07
CA ASP A 72 9.86 21.82 43.34
C ASP A 72 9.68 22.79 42.15
N VAL A 73 10.06 24.06 42.31
CA VAL A 73 9.99 25.07 41.25
C VAL A 73 11.07 24.86 40.16
N ARG A 74 12.28 24.42 40.53
CA ARG A 74 13.39 24.20 39.56
C ARG A 74 13.22 22.92 38.69
N ARG A 75 12.19 22.07 38.91
CA ARG A 75 11.89 20.85 38.10
C ARG A 75 13.07 19.89 37.90
N VAL A 76 14.09 19.91 38.78
CA VAL A 76 15.35 19.15 38.61
C VAL A 76 15.12 17.63 38.65
N ASN A 77 14.00 17.17 39.22
CA ASN A 77 13.74 15.75 39.45
C ASN A 77 12.96 15.04 38.34
N TRP A 78 12.45 15.72 37.30
CA TRP A 78 11.51 15.14 36.32
C TRP A 78 11.99 13.87 35.61
N ILE A 79 13.29 13.72 35.34
CA ILE A 79 13.85 12.52 34.69
C ILE A 79 13.93 11.35 35.67
N GLN A 80 14.38 11.58 36.91
CA GLN A 80 14.43 10.54 37.94
C GLN A 80 13.05 10.05 38.30
N ASP A 81 12.14 10.99 38.45
CA ASP A 81 10.71 10.81 38.57
C ASP A 81 10.13 9.92 37.47
N PHE A 82 10.42 10.25 36.21
CA PHE A 82 9.97 9.46 35.06
C PHE A 82 10.61 8.07 35.05
N ALA A 83 11.91 7.94 35.34
CA ALA A 83 12.59 6.65 35.43
C ALA A 83 12.05 5.78 36.58
N GLN A 84 11.69 6.40 37.70
CA GLN A 84 11.04 5.74 38.82
C GLN A 84 9.64 5.27 38.44
N ASP A 85 8.85 6.13 37.79
CA ASP A 85 7.51 5.80 37.30
C ASP A 85 7.57 4.67 36.25
N LEU A 86 8.60 4.66 35.39
CA LEU A 86 8.87 3.60 34.41
C LEU A 86 9.18 2.25 35.10
N ARG A 87 10.17 2.23 36.01
CA ARG A 87 10.52 1.01 36.78
C ARG A 87 9.33 0.50 37.58
N TYR A 88 8.57 1.40 38.19
CA TYR A 88 7.37 1.07 38.92
C TYR A 88 6.30 0.47 38.00
N GLY A 89 6.06 1.06 36.84
CA GLY A 89 5.12 0.55 35.85
C GLY A 89 5.48 -0.85 35.36
N LEU A 90 6.75 -1.10 35.02
CA LEU A 90 7.25 -2.44 34.67
C LEU A 90 7.03 -3.46 35.79
N ARG A 91 7.28 -3.08 37.05
CA ARG A 91 7.04 -3.96 38.21
C ARG A 91 5.55 -4.26 38.39
N MET A 92 4.69 -3.25 38.21
CA MET A 92 3.24 -3.42 38.30
C MET A 92 2.69 -4.32 37.20
N LEU A 93 3.22 -4.22 35.98
CA LEU A 93 2.85 -5.08 34.87
C LEU A 93 3.16 -6.55 35.16
N ARG A 94 4.36 -6.84 35.69
CA ARG A 94 4.75 -8.19 36.11
C ARG A 94 3.86 -8.74 37.23
N LYS A 95 3.46 -7.88 38.18
CA LYS A 95 2.60 -8.28 39.31
C LYS A 95 1.17 -8.59 38.88
N SER A 96 0.68 -7.97 37.79
CA SER A 96 -0.65 -8.23 37.24
C SER A 96 -0.57 -8.80 35.83
N SER A 97 0.12 -9.92 35.68
CA SER A 97 0.41 -10.56 34.40
C SER A 97 -0.84 -10.86 33.58
N GLY A 98 -1.92 -11.40 34.18
CA GLY A 98 -3.15 -11.71 33.45
C GLY A 98 -3.78 -10.49 32.76
N PHE A 99 -3.91 -9.37 33.49
CA PHE A 99 -4.39 -8.12 32.91
C PHE A 99 -3.42 -7.58 31.84
N ALA A 100 -2.11 -7.58 32.13
CA ALA A 100 -1.12 -7.07 31.21
C ALA A 100 -1.12 -7.86 29.89
N THR A 101 -1.24 -9.19 29.95
CA THR A 101 -1.32 -10.05 28.76
C THR A 101 -2.56 -9.74 27.92
N VAL A 102 -3.74 -9.70 28.54
CA VAL A 102 -4.99 -9.37 27.82
C VAL A 102 -4.91 -7.98 27.21
N ALA A 103 -4.36 -7.02 27.95
CA ALA A 103 -4.20 -5.66 27.48
C ALA A 103 -3.25 -5.56 26.28
N ILE A 104 -2.06 -6.18 26.39
CA ILE A 104 -1.05 -6.20 25.33
C ILE A 104 -1.57 -6.92 24.08
N LEU A 105 -2.26 -8.05 24.22
CA LEU A 105 -2.85 -8.77 23.08
C LEU A 105 -3.93 -7.95 22.38
N THR A 106 -4.84 -7.36 23.14
CA THR A 106 -5.91 -6.50 22.59
C THR A 106 -5.30 -5.30 21.83
N LEU A 107 -4.29 -4.66 22.41
CA LEU A 107 -3.57 -3.54 21.79
C LEU A 107 -2.76 -4.00 20.57
N THR A 108 -2.13 -5.16 20.62
CA THR A 108 -1.39 -5.76 19.49
C THR A 108 -2.30 -5.94 18.29
N ILE A 109 -3.51 -6.47 18.48
CA ILE A 109 -4.47 -6.66 17.40
C ILE A 109 -4.97 -5.30 16.89
N GLY A 110 -5.41 -4.40 17.77
CA GLY A 110 -5.95 -3.10 17.37
C GLY A 110 -4.94 -2.22 16.65
N ILE A 111 -3.73 -2.06 17.22
CA ILE A 111 -2.65 -1.26 16.66
C ILE A 111 -2.07 -1.95 15.43
N GLY A 112 -1.92 -3.28 15.45
CA GLY A 112 -1.37 -4.05 14.34
C GLY A 112 -2.25 -3.99 13.09
N LEU A 113 -3.58 -4.14 13.21
CA LEU A 113 -4.49 -4.00 12.07
C LEU A 113 -4.43 -2.59 11.45
N ASN A 114 -4.46 -1.54 12.27
CA ASN A 114 -4.29 -0.16 11.79
C ASN A 114 -2.92 0.04 11.10
N THR A 115 -1.86 -0.50 11.69
CA THR A 115 -0.50 -0.43 11.13
C THR A 115 -0.40 -1.19 9.82
N THR A 116 -1.06 -2.35 9.65
CA THR A 116 -1.12 -3.10 8.39
C THR A 116 -1.75 -2.28 7.29
N LEU A 117 -2.95 -1.71 7.53
CA LEU A 117 -3.62 -0.88 6.53
C LEU A 117 -2.79 0.35 6.18
N PHE A 118 -2.18 1.00 7.19
CA PHE A 118 -1.29 2.14 6.95
C PHE A 118 -0.05 1.75 6.16
N SER A 119 0.52 0.57 6.42
CA SER A 119 1.70 0.07 5.69
C SER A 119 1.38 -0.18 4.22
N VAL A 120 0.22 -0.77 3.94
CA VAL A 120 -0.27 -0.98 2.56
C VAL A 120 -0.52 0.37 1.88
N PHE A 121 -1.23 1.28 2.54
CA PHE A 121 -1.47 2.62 2.01
C PHE A 121 -0.16 3.39 1.78
N ASN A 122 0.80 3.30 2.70
CA ASN A 122 2.10 3.94 2.55
C ASN A 122 2.86 3.34 1.37
N ALA A 123 2.86 2.01 1.20
CA ALA A 123 3.52 1.35 0.08
C ALA A 123 2.86 1.65 -1.27
N VAL A 124 1.53 1.78 -1.30
CA VAL A 124 0.74 1.96 -2.52
C VAL A 124 0.67 3.43 -2.94
N ALA A 125 0.46 4.35 -2.00
CA ALA A 125 0.09 5.74 -2.28
C ALA A 125 1.13 6.79 -1.86
N LEU A 126 1.96 6.49 -0.85
CA LEU A 126 2.90 7.47 -0.30
C LEU A 126 4.36 7.20 -0.67
N LYS A 127 4.66 5.97 -1.09
CA LYS A 127 6.00 5.57 -1.49
C LYS A 127 6.18 5.95 -2.96
N PRO A 128 7.07 6.90 -3.26
CA PRO A 128 7.38 7.20 -4.65
C PRO A 128 8.01 5.99 -5.33
N VAL A 129 7.91 5.94 -6.66
CA VAL A 129 8.70 5.02 -7.48
C VAL A 129 10.19 5.23 -7.15
N PRO A 130 10.99 4.16 -6.96
CA PRO A 130 12.38 4.25 -6.48
C PRO A 130 13.32 4.74 -7.60
N VAL A 131 13.13 5.98 -8.04
CA VAL A 131 13.83 6.61 -9.15
C VAL A 131 14.30 8.00 -8.74
N ARG A 132 15.31 8.53 -9.44
CA ARG A 132 15.86 9.87 -9.16
C ARG A 132 14.76 10.92 -9.26
N ASP A 133 14.76 11.91 -8.37
CA ASP A 133 13.81 13.03 -8.36
C ASP A 133 12.33 12.62 -8.50
N SER A 134 11.95 11.56 -7.78
CA SER A 134 10.64 10.91 -7.89
C SER A 134 9.43 11.84 -7.75
N GLU A 135 9.56 12.97 -7.05
CA GLU A 135 8.48 13.96 -6.90
C GLU A 135 8.09 14.65 -8.20
N ARG A 136 8.99 14.64 -9.19
CA ARG A 136 8.79 15.23 -10.52
C ARG A 136 8.40 14.20 -11.57
N VAL A 137 8.46 12.91 -11.25
CA VAL A 137 8.09 11.86 -12.19
C VAL A 137 6.58 11.83 -12.30
N VAL A 138 6.11 11.92 -13.54
CA VAL A 138 4.70 11.87 -13.88
C VAL A 138 4.43 10.76 -14.88
N ARG A 139 3.22 10.21 -14.82
CA ARG A 139 2.70 9.24 -15.78
C ARG A 139 1.53 9.87 -16.52
N LEU A 140 1.44 9.60 -17.81
CA LEU A 140 0.31 10.00 -18.65
C LEU A 140 -0.81 8.97 -18.52
N GLU A 141 -2.05 9.43 -18.52
CA GLU A 141 -3.26 8.63 -18.51
C GLU A 141 -4.22 9.20 -19.55
N ARG A 142 -4.78 8.34 -20.40
CA ARG A 142 -5.77 8.73 -21.40
C ARG A 142 -7.17 8.34 -20.99
N TRP A 143 -8.14 9.09 -21.49
CA TRP A 143 -9.57 8.88 -21.25
C TRP A 143 -10.27 8.72 -22.59
N PHE A 144 -11.00 7.63 -22.75
CA PHE A 144 -11.71 7.33 -23.98
C PHE A 144 -13.12 7.91 -23.98
N ALA A 145 -13.67 8.17 -25.16
CA ALA A 145 -15.04 8.68 -25.32
C ALA A 145 -16.09 7.64 -24.91
N GLY A 146 -15.78 6.37 -25.14
CA GLY A 146 -16.54 5.19 -24.77
C GLY A 146 -15.88 4.44 -23.62
N ASN A 147 -16.70 3.80 -22.79
CA ASN A 147 -16.23 3.04 -21.63
C ASN A 147 -15.81 1.59 -21.97
N MET A 148 -15.50 1.29 -23.24
CA MET A 148 -15.15 -0.06 -23.74
C MET A 148 -13.91 -0.63 -23.06
N HIS A 149 -12.93 0.24 -22.88
CA HIS A 149 -11.63 -0.07 -22.32
C HIS A 149 -11.51 0.34 -20.83
N GLY A 150 -12.63 0.76 -20.22
CA GLY A 150 -12.68 1.52 -18.97
C GLY A 150 -12.71 3.03 -19.22
N GLU A 151 -13.03 3.82 -18.18
CA GLU A 151 -13.07 5.30 -18.28
C GLU A 151 -11.68 5.89 -18.63
N SER A 152 -10.60 5.22 -18.22
CA SER A 152 -9.22 5.66 -18.45
C SER A 152 -8.22 4.51 -18.52
N GLN A 153 -7.08 4.74 -19.18
CA GLN A 153 -5.98 3.79 -19.29
C GLN A 153 -4.60 4.48 -19.27
N TYR A 154 -3.57 3.72 -18.88
CA TYR A 154 -2.17 4.12 -18.96
C TYR A 154 -1.49 3.68 -20.27
N ALA A 155 -2.30 3.34 -21.27
CA ALA A 155 -1.88 2.69 -22.50
C ALA A 155 -1.81 3.71 -23.65
N PHE A 156 -0.68 3.73 -24.36
CA PHE A 156 -0.35 4.63 -25.48
C PHE A 156 0.39 3.84 -26.55
N SER A 157 0.43 4.35 -27.77
CA SER A 157 1.16 3.76 -28.88
C SER A 157 2.58 4.29 -29.01
N TYR A 158 3.42 3.56 -29.74
CA TYR A 158 4.76 4.04 -30.07
C TYR A 158 4.72 5.30 -30.94
N ALA A 159 3.75 5.39 -31.85
CA ALA A 159 3.57 6.57 -32.71
C ALA A 159 3.27 7.83 -31.88
N GLU A 160 2.45 7.70 -30.82
CA GLU A 160 2.17 8.78 -29.88
C GLU A 160 3.42 9.19 -29.11
N PHE A 161 4.20 8.22 -28.60
CA PHE A 161 5.49 8.50 -27.98
C PHE A 161 6.42 9.31 -28.91
N ARG A 162 6.52 8.90 -30.18
CA ARG A 162 7.31 9.59 -31.21
C ARG A 162 6.76 10.96 -31.58
N HIS A 163 5.45 11.16 -31.50
CA HIS A 163 4.80 12.46 -31.71
C HIS A 163 5.02 13.40 -30.51
N PHE A 164 4.90 12.88 -29.29
CA PHE A 164 4.97 13.64 -28.03
C PHE A 164 6.39 14.02 -27.63
N ALA A 165 7.35 13.10 -27.74
CA ALA A 165 8.71 13.29 -27.27
C ALA A 165 9.41 14.55 -27.82
N PRO A 166 9.33 14.91 -29.13
CA PRO A 166 9.96 16.13 -29.64
C PRO A 166 9.14 17.40 -29.43
N GLN A 167 7.81 17.31 -29.29
CA GLN A 167 6.91 18.48 -29.24
C GLN A 167 6.56 18.93 -27.82
N ASN A 168 6.80 18.10 -26.80
CA ASN A 168 6.50 18.48 -25.43
C ASN A 168 7.49 19.54 -24.91
N HIS A 169 6.96 20.54 -24.21
CA HIS A 169 7.76 21.59 -23.55
C HIS A 169 7.64 21.58 -22.03
N VAL A 170 6.71 20.78 -21.48
CA VAL A 170 6.39 20.70 -20.05
C VAL A 170 7.23 19.64 -19.32
N LEU A 171 7.72 18.62 -20.04
CA LEU A 171 8.61 17.61 -19.48
C LEU A 171 10.06 17.86 -19.93
N SER A 172 11.02 17.49 -19.08
CA SER A 172 12.44 17.49 -19.44
C SER A 172 12.84 16.23 -20.21
N SER A 173 12.12 15.14 -19.99
CA SER A 173 12.28 13.88 -20.73
C SER A 173 11.00 13.06 -20.69
N LEU A 174 10.81 12.24 -21.72
CA LEU A 174 9.71 11.29 -21.87
C LEU A 174 10.33 9.92 -22.15
N VAL A 175 9.86 8.89 -21.44
CA VAL A 175 10.27 7.49 -21.59
C VAL A 175 9.04 6.64 -21.90
N ALA A 176 9.23 5.56 -22.65
CA ALA A 176 8.20 4.61 -22.97
C ALA A 176 8.62 3.22 -22.47
N ILE A 177 7.66 2.48 -21.89
CA ILE A 177 7.84 1.11 -21.46
C ILE A 177 6.60 0.29 -21.79
N SER A 178 6.75 -0.92 -22.32
CA SER A 178 5.60 -1.78 -22.62
C SER A 178 4.95 -2.30 -21.34
N PHE A 179 3.73 -2.81 -21.45
CA PHE A 179 3.24 -3.76 -20.45
C PHE A 179 4.10 -5.04 -20.48
N PRO A 180 4.25 -5.74 -19.34
CA PRO A 180 5.00 -6.99 -19.30
C PRO A 180 4.30 -8.06 -20.13
N PHE A 181 5.05 -8.78 -20.94
CA PHE A 181 4.56 -9.87 -21.77
C PHE A 181 5.41 -11.12 -21.57
N ARG A 182 4.88 -12.29 -21.95
CA ARG A 182 5.57 -13.57 -21.79
C ARG A 182 6.42 -13.90 -22.99
N VAL A 183 7.57 -14.50 -22.72
CA VAL A 183 8.47 -15.06 -23.72
C VAL A 183 9.02 -16.40 -23.23
N ALA A 184 9.48 -17.23 -24.16
CA ALA A 184 10.26 -18.41 -23.84
C ALA A 184 11.73 -18.00 -23.68
N ALA A 185 12.30 -18.16 -22.48
CA ALA A 185 13.71 -17.91 -22.21
C ALA A 185 14.45 -19.24 -22.06
N ALA A 186 15.55 -19.41 -22.79
CA ALA A 186 16.46 -20.54 -22.63
C ALA A 186 17.85 -20.03 -22.27
N GLU A 187 18.44 -20.61 -21.23
CA GLU A 187 19.81 -20.35 -20.77
C GLU A 187 20.81 -21.30 -21.44
N PRO A 188 22.08 -20.91 -21.61
CA PRO A 188 23.09 -21.84 -22.13
C PRO A 188 23.38 -22.97 -21.12
N LEU A 189 23.38 -24.22 -21.60
CA LEU A 189 23.72 -25.44 -20.82
C LEU A 189 25.10 -25.34 -20.17
N ASN A 190 26.02 -24.60 -20.80
CA ASN A 190 27.33 -24.27 -20.25
C ASN A 190 27.46 -22.75 -20.14
N THR A 191 27.34 -22.24 -18.91
CA THR A 191 27.43 -20.80 -18.63
C THR A 191 28.85 -20.23 -18.82
N SER A 192 29.86 -21.05 -19.10
CA SER A 192 31.26 -20.64 -19.26
C SER A 192 31.67 -20.32 -20.71
N ALA A 193 30.81 -20.57 -21.70
CA ALA A 193 31.10 -20.29 -23.10
C ALA A 193 29.91 -19.56 -23.78
N PRO A 194 30.15 -18.48 -24.53
CA PRO A 194 29.12 -17.84 -25.37
C PRO A 194 28.85 -18.73 -26.59
N SER A 195 28.08 -19.79 -26.41
CA SER A 195 27.63 -20.66 -27.51
C SER A 195 26.25 -20.22 -27.96
N THR A 196 26.11 -19.87 -29.23
CA THR A 196 24.86 -19.48 -29.87
C THR A 196 24.14 -20.63 -30.57
N ALA A 197 24.71 -21.85 -30.52
CA ALA A 197 24.10 -23.03 -31.11
C ALA A 197 22.90 -23.53 -30.28
N ASP A 198 21.78 -23.83 -30.93
CA ASP A 198 20.55 -24.32 -30.27
C ASP A 198 20.76 -25.56 -29.39
N THR A 199 21.70 -26.44 -29.76
CA THR A 199 22.06 -27.64 -28.98
C THR A 199 22.82 -27.32 -27.69
N ALA A 200 23.30 -26.09 -27.53
CA ALA A 200 23.98 -25.61 -26.33
C ALA A 200 23.04 -24.83 -25.40
N MET A 201 21.75 -24.71 -25.74
CA MET A 201 20.73 -24.05 -24.92
C MET A 201 19.93 -25.09 -24.12
N GLY A 202 19.54 -24.73 -22.92
CA GLY A 202 18.69 -25.50 -22.03
C GLY A 202 17.24 -25.52 -22.52
N SER A 203 16.39 -26.20 -21.77
CA SER A 203 14.96 -26.20 -22.04
C SER A 203 14.39 -24.79 -21.88
N PRO A 204 13.55 -24.30 -22.83
CA PRO A 204 12.91 -23.01 -22.69
C PRO A 204 11.94 -23.02 -21.50
N GLU A 205 12.01 -21.97 -20.69
CA GLU A 205 11.13 -21.71 -19.56
C GLU A 205 10.31 -20.44 -19.83
N SER A 206 9.12 -20.34 -19.23
CA SER A 206 8.31 -19.12 -19.35
C SER A 206 8.95 -18.01 -18.51
N ALA A 207 9.32 -16.92 -19.17
CA ALA A 207 9.81 -15.69 -18.53
C ALA A 207 8.96 -14.48 -18.95
N THR A 208 9.17 -13.37 -18.27
CA THR A 208 8.50 -12.09 -18.50
C THR A 208 9.48 -11.03 -18.98
N ALA A 209 9.09 -10.30 -20.02
CA ALA A 209 9.91 -9.26 -20.63
C ALA A 209 9.15 -7.94 -20.68
N GLU A 210 9.89 -6.84 -20.61
CA GLU A 210 9.40 -5.50 -20.95
C GLU A 210 10.29 -4.88 -22.03
N LEU A 211 9.67 -4.20 -22.99
CA LEU A 211 10.37 -3.35 -23.94
C LEU A 211 10.45 -1.94 -23.35
N ALA A 212 11.63 -1.36 -23.28
CA ALA A 212 11.82 -0.02 -22.72
C ALA A 212 12.66 0.85 -23.65
N SER A 213 12.34 2.14 -23.69
CA SER A 213 13.11 3.10 -24.47
C SER A 213 14.56 3.18 -23.99
N ALA A 214 15.51 3.48 -24.87
CA ALA A 214 16.93 3.50 -24.55
C ALA A 214 17.28 4.49 -23.42
N ASN A 215 16.54 5.60 -23.32
CA ASN A 215 16.70 6.59 -22.26
C ASN A 215 16.06 6.17 -20.92
N TYR A 216 15.30 5.07 -20.87
CA TYR A 216 14.51 4.65 -19.70
C TYR A 216 15.33 4.60 -18.41
N PHE A 217 16.40 3.81 -18.40
CA PHE A 217 17.23 3.64 -17.21
C PHE A 217 18.00 4.92 -16.84
N ALA A 218 18.53 5.62 -17.85
CA ALA A 218 19.34 6.83 -17.66
C ALA A 218 18.51 7.97 -17.05
N GLU A 219 17.30 8.18 -17.56
CA GLU A 219 16.39 9.23 -17.06
C GLU A 219 15.93 8.95 -15.64
N LEU A 220 15.58 7.69 -15.37
CA LEU A 220 15.19 7.23 -14.04
C LEU A 220 16.36 7.26 -13.03
N GLY A 221 17.60 7.49 -13.49
CA GLY A 221 18.80 7.52 -12.66
C GLY A 221 19.16 6.15 -12.08
N VAL A 222 18.80 5.07 -12.78
CA VAL A 222 19.09 3.69 -12.35
C VAL A 222 20.57 3.41 -12.61
N SER A 223 21.27 2.97 -11.56
CA SER A 223 22.65 2.51 -11.66
C SER A 223 22.67 0.99 -11.70
N PRO A 224 23.35 0.33 -12.66
CA PRO A 224 23.38 -1.12 -12.72
C PRO A 224 24.10 -1.71 -11.49
N ALA A 225 23.63 -2.86 -11.01
CA ALA A 225 24.38 -3.65 -10.03
C ALA A 225 25.62 -4.29 -10.67
N LEU A 226 25.52 -4.63 -11.96
CA LEU A 226 26.59 -5.26 -12.73
C LEU A 226 26.48 -4.85 -14.21
N GLY A 227 27.61 -4.65 -14.88
CA GLY A 227 27.67 -4.33 -16.31
C GLY A 227 27.20 -2.91 -16.64
N ARG A 228 26.38 -2.78 -17.68
CA ARG A 228 25.80 -1.52 -18.16
C ARG A 228 24.31 -1.66 -18.45
N LEU A 229 23.64 -0.52 -18.61
CA LEU A 229 22.26 -0.43 -19.06
C LEU A 229 22.23 0.02 -20.53
N PHE A 230 21.04 0.36 -21.04
CA PHE A 230 20.85 0.80 -22.43
C PHE A 230 21.60 2.09 -22.76
N ARG A 231 22.03 2.18 -24.01
CA ARG A 231 22.58 3.39 -24.64
C ARG A 231 21.60 3.94 -25.65
N GLU A 232 21.61 5.25 -25.84
CA GLU A 232 20.73 5.93 -26.82
C GLU A 232 20.87 5.40 -28.26
N GLU A 233 22.01 4.82 -28.62
CA GLU A 233 22.25 4.24 -29.94
C GLU A 233 21.44 2.95 -30.19
N GLU A 234 21.11 2.20 -29.13
CA GLU A 234 20.49 0.86 -29.21
C GLU A 234 18.99 0.90 -29.56
N ASP A 235 18.40 2.10 -29.64
CA ASP A 235 17.03 2.33 -30.14
C ASP A 235 16.98 3.00 -31.52
N ARG A 236 18.13 3.29 -32.14
CA ARG A 236 18.17 4.04 -33.41
C ARG A 236 17.77 3.21 -34.61
N THR A 237 18.04 1.91 -34.59
CA THR A 237 17.79 1.01 -35.71
C THR A 237 17.05 -0.22 -35.20
N THR A 238 15.85 -0.45 -35.74
CA THR A 238 15.01 -1.60 -35.42
C THR A 238 15.78 -2.90 -35.66
N GLY A 239 15.77 -3.80 -34.68
CA GLY A 239 16.39 -5.12 -34.73
C GLY A 239 17.92 -5.17 -34.66
N ALA A 240 18.61 -4.04 -34.50
CA ALA A 240 20.07 -4.00 -34.61
C ALA A 240 20.82 -4.46 -33.35
N ASP A 241 20.22 -4.29 -32.16
CA ASP A 241 20.91 -4.42 -30.87
C ASP A 241 20.19 -5.43 -29.96
N PRO A 242 20.35 -6.75 -30.18
CA PRO A 242 19.74 -7.79 -29.35
C PRO A 242 20.45 -7.87 -27.99
N VAL A 243 20.13 -6.92 -27.11
CA VAL A 243 20.68 -6.81 -25.76
C VAL A 243 19.59 -6.92 -24.71
N ALA A 244 19.92 -7.54 -23.58
CA ALA A 244 19.00 -7.71 -22.46
C ALA A 244 19.65 -7.25 -21.15
N VAL A 245 18.85 -6.60 -20.31
CA VAL A 245 19.20 -6.27 -18.92
C VAL A 245 18.39 -7.16 -18.00
N LEU A 246 19.05 -7.96 -17.17
CA LEU A 246 18.37 -8.86 -16.24
C LEU A 246 17.84 -8.10 -15.02
N SER A 247 16.72 -8.56 -14.47
CA SER A 247 16.32 -8.16 -13.13
C SER A 247 17.17 -8.86 -12.07
N TYR A 248 17.40 -8.16 -10.95
CA TYR A 248 18.15 -8.72 -9.84
C TYR A 248 17.59 -10.08 -9.35
N PRO A 249 16.25 -10.27 -9.19
CA PRO A 249 15.69 -11.56 -8.79
C PRO A 249 15.97 -12.69 -9.78
N TYR A 250 15.82 -12.42 -11.09
CA TYR A 250 16.08 -13.41 -12.14
C TYR A 250 17.56 -13.82 -12.15
N TRP A 251 18.47 -12.85 -12.06
CA TRP A 251 19.91 -13.11 -11.95
C TRP A 251 20.27 -13.98 -10.73
N GLN A 252 19.64 -13.74 -9.58
CA GLN A 252 19.87 -14.55 -8.37
C GLN A 252 19.30 -15.97 -8.51
N ALA A 253 18.10 -16.12 -9.06
CA ALA A 253 17.42 -17.40 -9.16
C ALA A 253 18.03 -18.32 -10.23
N HIS A 254 18.37 -17.77 -11.39
CA HIS A 254 18.78 -18.53 -12.57
C HIS A 254 20.30 -18.62 -12.72
N PHE A 255 21.02 -17.54 -12.41
CA PHE A 255 22.47 -17.48 -12.53
C PHE A 255 23.19 -17.60 -11.17
N ALA A 256 22.47 -17.88 -10.09
CA ALA A 256 23.02 -17.98 -8.73
C ALA A 256 23.85 -16.75 -8.29
N GLY A 257 23.58 -15.58 -8.87
CA GLY A 257 24.36 -14.37 -8.61
C GLY A 257 25.75 -14.36 -9.27
N ASP A 258 25.98 -15.11 -10.36
CA ASP A 258 27.26 -15.15 -11.06
C ASP A 258 27.65 -13.77 -11.64
N GLY A 259 28.76 -13.22 -11.16
CA GLY A 259 29.31 -11.94 -11.61
C GLY A 259 29.88 -11.97 -13.03
N ALA A 260 30.07 -13.15 -13.63
CA ALA A 260 30.50 -13.30 -15.02
C ALA A 260 29.33 -13.32 -16.02
N VAL A 261 28.07 -13.11 -15.58
CA VAL A 261 26.88 -13.17 -16.45
C VAL A 261 26.88 -12.14 -17.59
N VAL A 262 27.57 -11.00 -17.40
CA VAL A 262 27.65 -9.94 -18.41
C VAL A 262 28.51 -10.42 -19.60
N GLY A 263 27.98 -10.25 -20.81
CA GLY A 263 28.55 -10.74 -22.05
C GLY A 263 28.13 -12.17 -22.41
N LYS A 264 27.43 -12.88 -21.52
CA LYS A 264 26.79 -14.16 -21.85
C LYS A 264 25.53 -13.92 -22.69
N VAL A 265 25.02 -14.99 -23.27
CA VAL A 265 23.83 -14.95 -24.11
C VAL A 265 22.64 -15.62 -23.43
N LEU A 266 21.45 -15.14 -23.76
CA LEU A 266 20.15 -15.70 -23.39
C LEU A 266 19.33 -15.80 -24.66
N LYS A 267 18.70 -16.94 -24.94
CA LYS A 267 17.80 -17.06 -26.09
C LYS A 267 16.40 -16.69 -25.65
N LEU A 268 15.84 -15.66 -26.26
CA LEU A 268 14.46 -15.20 -26.06
C LEU A 268 13.67 -15.55 -27.31
N ASN A 269 12.69 -16.45 -27.15
CA ASN A 269 11.97 -17.08 -28.25
C ASN A 269 12.97 -17.69 -29.25
N ASP A 270 13.05 -17.13 -30.46
CA ASP A 270 13.96 -17.59 -31.51
C ASP A 270 15.23 -16.72 -31.65
N THR A 271 15.36 -15.64 -30.86
CA THR A 271 16.45 -14.65 -31.01
C THR A 271 17.42 -14.73 -29.84
N VAL A 272 18.73 -14.67 -30.13
CA VAL A 272 19.78 -14.68 -29.11
C VAL A 272 20.09 -13.25 -28.66
N PHE A 273 19.92 -12.97 -27.38
CA PHE A 273 20.22 -11.70 -26.73
C PHE A 273 21.51 -11.78 -25.92
N THR A 274 22.30 -10.72 -25.95
CA THR A 274 23.49 -10.57 -25.09
C THR A 274 23.10 -9.88 -23.79
N ILE A 275 23.48 -10.48 -22.66
CA ILE A 275 23.26 -9.90 -21.34
C ILE A 275 24.28 -8.78 -21.14
N ILE A 276 23.80 -7.54 -21.05
CA ILE A 276 24.68 -6.36 -20.92
C ILE A 276 24.79 -5.85 -19.49
N GLY A 277 23.86 -6.22 -18.60
CA GLY A 277 23.88 -5.83 -17.21
C GLY A 277 22.73 -6.39 -16.38
N VAL A 278 22.77 -6.04 -15.09
CA VAL A 278 21.78 -6.44 -14.08
C VAL A 278 21.30 -5.20 -13.34
N THR A 279 19.99 -5.05 -13.17
CA THR A 279 19.41 -3.94 -12.38
C THR A 279 19.73 -4.08 -10.89
N PRO A 280 19.71 -2.98 -10.12
CA PRO A 280 19.89 -3.06 -8.67
C PRO A 280 18.68 -3.71 -8.00
N SER A 281 18.89 -4.32 -6.83
CA SER A 281 17.84 -5.08 -6.10
C SER A 281 16.63 -4.24 -5.71
N GLU A 282 16.80 -2.93 -5.60
CA GLU A 282 15.80 -1.93 -5.25
C GLU A 282 14.95 -1.51 -6.45
N PHE A 283 15.41 -1.78 -7.68
CA PHE A 283 14.70 -1.42 -8.90
C PHE A 283 13.72 -2.51 -9.32
N VAL A 284 12.43 -2.17 -9.25
CA VAL A 284 11.31 -3.08 -9.48
C VAL A 284 10.57 -2.78 -10.78
N GLY A 285 11.15 -1.95 -11.65
CA GLY A 285 10.48 -1.40 -12.82
C GLY A 285 9.56 -0.22 -12.49
N THR A 286 8.92 0.30 -13.52
CA THR A 286 7.94 1.40 -13.44
C THR A 286 6.59 1.02 -14.05
N GLY A 287 6.35 -0.27 -14.30
CA GLY A 287 5.06 -0.74 -14.78
C GLY A 287 3.94 -0.48 -13.77
N ASN A 288 2.73 -0.26 -14.28
CA ASN A 288 1.48 -0.39 -13.54
C ASN A 288 0.64 -1.49 -14.21
N PRO A 289 0.47 -2.67 -13.59
CA PRO A 289 0.82 -3.00 -12.20
C PRO A 289 2.34 -3.12 -11.95
N PRO A 290 2.79 -3.01 -10.69
CA PRO A 290 4.21 -3.06 -10.33
C PRO A 290 4.71 -4.51 -10.30
N VAL A 291 4.88 -5.05 -11.50
CA VAL A 291 5.43 -6.38 -11.75
C VAL A 291 6.88 -6.19 -12.17
N VAL A 292 7.80 -6.90 -11.52
CA VAL A 292 9.20 -6.92 -11.93
C VAL A 292 9.31 -7.90 -13.09
N PRO A 293 9.68 -7.46 -14.31
CA PRO A 293 9.97 -8.40 -15.39
C PRO A 293 11.26 -9.17 -15.09
N ASP A 294 11.44 -10.31 -15.74
CA ASP A 294 12.68 -11.08 -15.66
C ASP A 294 13.83 -10.34 -16.38
N PHE A 295 13.51 -9.62 -17.45
CA PHE A 295 14.47 -8.76 -18.16
C PHE A 295 13.79 -7.62 -18.94
N TRP A 296 14.60 -6.59 -19.21
CA TRP A 296 14.26 -5.50 -20.12
C TRP A 296 15.02 -5.65 -21.43
N THR A 297 14.37 -5.29 -22.54
CA THR A 297 14.96 -5.23 -23.88
C THR A 297 14.65 -3.87 -24.54
N PRO A 298 15.48 -3.36 -25.47
CA PRO A 298 15.21 -2.11 -26.18
C PRO A 298 13.91 -2.17 -26.99
N LEU A 299 13.23 -1.02 -27.15
CA LEU A 299 12.01 -0.94 -27.99
C LEU A 299 12.28 -1.37 -29.42
N SER A 300 13.46 -1.06 -29.94
CA SER A 300 13.92 -1.44 -31.28
C SER A 300 13.87 -2.95 -31.53
N MET A 301 13.87 -3.79 -30.49
CA MET A 301 13.88 -5.25 -30.57
C MET A 301 12.48 -5.88 -30.54
N GLN A 302 11.41 -5.08 -30.65
CA GLN A 302 10.02 -5.57 -30.52
C GLN A 302 9.72 -6.72 -31.48
N ALA A 303 10.14 -6.63 -32.76
CA ALA A 303 9.83 -7.64 -33.77
C ALA A 303 10.60 -8.95 -33.56
N GLU A 304 11.75 -8.90 -32.88
CA GLU A 304 12.61 -10.06 -32.61
C GLU A 304 12.19 -10.77 -31.32
N VAL A 305 11.69 -10.02 -30.34
CA VAL A 305 11.11 -10.58 -29.11
C VAL A 305 9.68 -11.05 -29.35
N LEU A 306 8.91 -10.34 -30.16
CA LEU A 306 7.52 -10.66 -30.49
C LEU A 306 7.29 -10.62 -32.02
N PRO A 307 7.87 -11.57 -32.77
CA PRO A 307 7.58 -11.67 -34.19
C PRO A 307 6.07 -11.80 -34.46
N GLY A 308 5.63 -11.33 -35.62
CA GLY A 308 4.23 -11.33 -36.02
C GLY A 308 3.37 -10.22 -35.40
N GLN A 309 3.89 -9.47 -34.42
CA GLN A 309 3.26 -8.26 -33.90
C GLN A 309 4.06 -7.04 -34.33
N ASP A 310 3.38 -5.94 -34.65
CA ASP A 310 3.99 -4.72 -35.19
C ASP A 310 3.57 -3.48 -34.38
N TRP A 311 3.91 -3.49 -33.10
CA TRP A 311 3.52 -2.44 -32.15
C TRP A 311 4.17 -1.09 -32.47
N LEU A 312 5.33 -1.12 -33.12
CA LEU A 312 6.10 0.09 -33.42
C LEU A 312 5.56 0.85 -34.63
N ASN A 313 4.90 0.17 -35.58
CA ASN A 313 4.38 0.81 -36.78
C ASN A 313 2.85 0.90 -36.83
N GLN A 314 2.15 0.43 -35.80
CA GLN A 314 0.70 0.57 -35.66
C GLN A 314 0.32 1.77 -34.77
N PRO A 315 -0.21 2.87 -35.33
CA PRO A 315 -0.42 4.12 -34.59
C PRO A 315 -1.46 4.05 -33.46
N LEU A 316 -2.34 3.06 -33.51
CA LEU A 316 -3.44 2.86 -32.56
C LEU A 316 -3.24 1.62 -31.68
N ASP A 317 -2.05 1.03 -31.68
CA ASP A 317 -1.72 -0.11 -30.83
C ASP A 317 -1.15 0.35 -29.49
N TYR A 318 -1.95 0.26 -28.42
CA TYR A 318 -1.69 0.89 -27.13
C TYR A 318 -0.92 -0.02 -26.17
N GLN A 319 0.30 -0.42 -26.55
CA GLN A 319 1.11 -1.38 -25.75
C GLN A 319 2.05 -0.71 -24.73
N PHE A 320 2.14 0.63 -24.72
CA PHE A 320 3.16 1.37 -23.97
C PHE A 320 2.57 2.26 -22.88
N GLN A 321 3.26 2.32 -21.75
CA GLN A 321 3.08 3.32 -20.70
C GLN A 321 4.09 4.44 -20.90
N LEU A 322 3.62 5.68 -20.80
CA LEU A 322 4.47 6.87 -20.93
C LEU A 322 4.71 7.52 -19.57
N LEU A 323 5.98 7.69 -19.24
CA LEU A 323 6.43 8.39 -18.04
C LEU A 323 7.34 9.54 -18.44
N GLY A 324 7.42 10.58 -17.62
CA GLY A 324 8.40 11.62 -17.85
C GLY A 324 8.65 12.49 -16.64
N TYR A 325 9.63 13.37 -16.78
CA TYR A 325 10.08 14.25 -15.71
C TYR A 325 9.52 15.64 -15.91
N LEU A 326 8.72 16.12 -14.97
CA LEU A 326 8.18 17.47 -15.01
C LEU A 326 9.31 18.50 -14.88
N ARG A 327 9.32 19.52 -15.74
CA ARG A 327 10.24 20.65 -15.60
C ARG A 327 9.98 21.39 -14.29
N PRO A 328 11.01 21.95 -13.63
CA PRO A 328 10.81 22.71 -12.39
C PRO A 328 9.82 23.88 -12.52
N SER A 329 9.67 24.44 -13.72
CA SER A 329 8.76 25.55 -14.03
C SER A 329 7.32 25.12 -14.32
N SER A 330 7.07 23.84 -14.54
CA SER A 330 5.77 23.32 -15.00
C SER A 330 5.03 22.62 -13.88
N ASN A 331 3.71 22.59 -13.96
CA ASN A 331 2.86 21.85 -13.01
C ASN A 331 2.06 20.74 -13.72
N VAL A 332 1.49 19.82 -12.92
CA VAL A 332 0.77 18.65 -13.43
C VAL A 332 -0.46 19.02 -14.27
N SER A 333 -1.18 20.08 -13.90
CA SER A 333 -2.37 20.55 -14.64
C SER A 333 -2.00 21.11 -16.01
N GLU A 334 -0.94 21.92 -16.06
CA GLU A 334 -0.37 22.45 -17.30
C GLU A 334 0.12 21.32 -18.22
N ALA A 335 0.77 20.31 -17.66
CA ALA A 335 1.20 19.14 -18.42
C ALA A 335 0.01 18.39 -19.02
N GLY A 336 -1.06 18.14 -18.24
CA GLY A 336 -2.28 17.53 -18.75
C GLY A 336 -2.93 18.32 -19.89
N ALA A 337 -2.99 19.65 -19.78
CA ALA A 337 -3.49 20.50 -20.85
C ALA A 337 -2.61 20.42 -22.11
N SER A 338 -1.28 20.45 -21.96
CA SER A 338 -0.33 20.35 -23.07
C SER A 338 -0.45 19.01 -23.80
N PHE A 339 -0.47 17.89 -23.08
CA PHE A 339 -0.62 16.56 -23.71
C PHE A 339 -2.01 16.34 -24.30
N SER A 340 -3.07 16.93 -23.73
CA SER A 340 -4.40 16.88 -24.36
C SER A 340 -4.45 17.60 -25.72
N VAL A 341 -3.64 18.66 -25.91
CA VAL A 341 -3.51 19.32 -27.21
C VAL A 341 -2.70 18.46 -28.18
N LEU A 342 -1.57 17.91 -27.73
CA LEU A 342 -0.74 17.02 -28.56
C LEU A 342 -1.52 15.78 -29.02
N GLU A 343 -2.27 15.16 -28.11
CA GLU A 343 -3.17 14.04 -28.43
C GLU A 343 -4.20 14.42 -29.48
N ARG A 344 -4.84 15.60 -29.33
CA ARG A 344 -5.84 16.06 -30.30
C ARG A 344 -5.25 16.26 -31.70
N ASN A 345 -4.01 16.78 -31.78
CA ASN A 345 -3.31 16.92 -33.04
C ASN A 345 -2.96 15.55 -33.63
N PHE A 346 -2.45 14.64 -32.81
CA PHE A 346 -2.15 13.26 -33.22
C PHE A 346 -3.39 12.54 -33.77
N ALA A 347 -4.54 12.68 -33.09
CA ALA A 347 -5.80 12.07 -33.47
C ALA A 347 -6.40 12.66 -34.76
N GLN A 348 -6.03 13.89 -35.15
CA GLN A 348 -6.43 14.46 -36.46
C GLN A 348 -5.69 13.78 -37.62
N ASP A 349 -4.41 13.45 -37.42
CA ASP A 349 -3.59 12.76 -38.42
C ASP A 349 -3.85 11.24 -38.43
N HIS A 350 -4.30 10.68 -37.29
CA HIS A 350 -4.58 9.27 -37.10
C HIS A 350 -5.99 9.08 -36.53
N PRO A 351 -7.05 9.39 -37.29
CA PRO A 351 -8.41 9.28 -36.80
C PRO A 351 -8.73 7.83 -36.42
N HIS A 352 -9.27 7.64 -35.22
CA HIS A 352 -9.67 6.32 -34.77
C HIS A 352 -10.81 5.80 -35.67
N PRO A 353 -10.75 4.55 -36.17
CA PRO A 353 -11.85 3.99 -36.96
C PRO A 353 -13.14 3.85 -36.15
N ASN A 354 -13.01 3.86 -34.82
CA ASN A 354 -14.11 3.82 -33.87
C ASN A 354 -14.12 5.11 -33.02
N THR A 355 -15.16 5.93 -33.17
CA THR A 355 -15.32 7.22 -32.46
C THR A 355 -15.40 7.04 -30.94
N TYR A 356 -15.70 5.84 -30.46
CA TYR A 356 -15.78 5.53 -29.03
C TYR A 356 -14.42 5.27 -28.39
N ASP A 357 -13.43 4.85 -29.15
CA ASP A 357 -12.06 4.66 -28.64
C ASP A 357 -11.20 5.90 -28.92
N GLU A 358 -11.82 7.01 -29.33
CA GLU A 358 -11.15 8.30 -29.42
C GLU A 358 -10.75 8.79 -28.03
N THR A 359 -9.50 9.22 -27.91
CA THR A 359 -9.03 9.89 -26.70
C THR A 359 -9.70 11.26 -26.57
N THR A 360 -10.51 11.42 -25.53
CA THR A 360 -11.17 12.70 -25.22
C THR A 360 -10.25 13.68 -24.49
N ARG A 361 -9.38 13.15 -23.62
CA ARG A 361 -8.42 13.93 -22.84
C ARG A 361 -7.24 13.06 -22.39
N VAL A 362 -6.10 13.72 -22.18
CA VAL A 362 -4.93 13.14 -21.51
C VAL A 362 -4.73 13.88 -20.20
N THR A 363 -4.66 13.13 -19.10
CA THR A 363 -4.30 13.64 -17.79
C THR A 363 -2.89 13.20 -17.43
N VAL A 364 -2.21 14.03 -16.66
CA VAL A 364 -0.89 13.73 -16.12
C VAL A 364 -1.04 13.59 -14.62
N GLN A 365 -0.35 12.61 -14.03
CA GLN A 365 -0.41 12.34 -12.59
C GLN A 365 0.98 12.01 -12.07
N ARG A 366 1.21 12.20 -10.77
CA ARG A 366 2.46 11.74 -10.14
C ARG A 366 2.58 10.22 -10.30
N ALA A 367 3.74 9.77 -10.75
CA ALA A 367 3.96 8.35 -10.97
C ALA A 367 4.00 7.63 -9.62
N THR A 368 3.09 6.67 -9.44
CA THR A 368 3.13 5.69 -8.35
C THR A 368 3.12 4.27 -8.94
N LEU A 369 3.53 3.31 -8.13
CA LEU A 369 3.53 1.89 -8.52
C LEU A 369 2.12 1.34 -8.80
N PHE A 370 1.06 1.97 -8.28
CA PHE A 370 -0.32 1.46 -8.36
C PHE A 370 -1.28 2.40 -9.10
N GLY A 371 -0.74 3.31 -9.92
CA GLY A 371 -1.53 4.23 -10.74
C GLY A 371 -2.06 5.44 -9.95
N ASN A 372 -3.33 5.82 -10.18
CA ASN A 372 -3.92 7.04 -9.66
C ASN A 372 -4.32 6.91 -8.19
N THR A 373 -3.36 7.09 -7.29
CA THR A 373 -3.64 7.14 -5.84
C THR A 373 -4.28 8.47 -5.42
N GLU A 374 -4.36 9.44 -6.33
CA GLU A 374 -5.03 10.71 -6.08
C GLU A 374 -6.53 10.68 -6.35
N ASP A 375 -7.05 9.60 -6.97
CA ASP A 375 -8.46 9.36 -7.21
C ASP A 375 -9.26 9.48 -5.89
N PHE A 376 -10.36 10.22 -5.97
CA PHE A 376 -11.33 10.35 -4.90
C PHE A 376 -11.87 8.99 -4.45
N ARG A 377 -12.14 8.05 -5.38
CA ARG A 377 -12.67 6.71 -5.05
C ARG A 377 -11.68 5.94 -4.18
N PHE A 378 -10.40 5.94 -4.57
CA PHE A 378 -9.32 5.31 -3.80
C PHE A 378 -9.17 5.96 -2.41
N LYS A 379 -9.05 7.29 -2.35
CA LYS A 379 -8.93 8.03 -1.07
C LYS A 379 -10.14 7.79 -0.16
N ALA A 380 -11.35 7.75 -0.71
CA ALA A 380 -12.57 7.50 0.05
C ALA A 380 -12.57 6.09 0.65
N ILE A 381 -12.19 5.06 -0.13
CA ILE A 381 -12.08 3.67 0.36
C ILE A 381 -11.04 3.56 1.47
N VAL A 382 -9.84 4.11 1.27
CA VAL A 382 -8.78 4.08 2.29
C VAL A 382 -9.22 4.83 3.56
N THR A 383 -9.84 6.00 3.42
CA THR A 383 -10.32 6.81 4.54
C THR A 383 -11.40 6.06 5.32
N LEU A 384 -12.33 5.43 4.63
CA LEU A 384 -13.38 4.60 5.25
C LEU A 384 -12.78 3.42 6.03
N LEU A 385 -11.82 2.70 5.44
CA LEU A 385 -11.15 1.58 6.09
C LEU A 385 -10.34 2.04 7.31
N MET A 386 -9.62 3.16 7.22
CA MET A 386 -8.91 3.77 8.34
C MET A 386 -9.86 4.17 9.47
N PHE A 387 -11.01 4.75 9.13
CA PHE A 387 -12.03 5.10 10.10
C PHE A 387 -12.59 3.87 10.82
N ILE A 388 -12.90 2.80 10.08
CA ILE A 388 -13.39 1.53 10.64
C ILE A 388 -12.36 0.92 11.60
N LEU A 389 -11.09 0.82 11.19
CA LEU A 389 -10.04 0.27 12.05
C LEU A 389 -9.74 1.17 13.25
N GLY A 390 -9.87 2.49 13.10
CA GLY A 390 -9.79 3.45 14.20
C GLY A 390 -10.91 3.25 15.23
N MET A 391 -12.13 2.98 14.78
CA MET A 391 -13.27 2.66 15.66
C MET A 391 -13.06 1.34 16.41
N VAL A 392 -12.54 0.31 15.74
CA VAL A 392 -12.17 -0.97 16.39
C VAL A 392 -11.11 -0.75 17.47
N LEU A 393 -10.08 0.06 17.20
CA LEU A 393 -9.08 0.43 18.19
C LEU A 393 -9.70 1.24 19.35
N MET A 394 -10.63 2.14 19.07
CA MET A 394 -11.34 2.90 20.11
C MET A 394 -12.13 1.98 21.05
N ILE A 395 -12.79 0.94 20.53
CA ILE A 395 -13.47 -0.07 21.35
C ILE A 395 -12.47 -0.78 22.28
N ALA A 396 -11.29 -1.14 21.77
CA ALA A 396 -10.22 -1.69 22.60
C ALA A 396 -9.79 -0.73 23.71
N CYS A 397 -9.60 0.56 23.39
CA CYS A 397 -9.26 1.61 24.37
C CYS A 397 -10.33 1.75 25.46
N VAL A 398 -11.61 1.74 25.11
CA VAL A 398 -12.72 1.84 26.08
C VAL A 398 -12.75 0.62 27.00
N ASN A 399 -12.56 -0.59 26.45
CA ASN A 399 -12.44 -1.82 27.24
C ASN A 399 -11.28 -1.73 28.25
N LEU A 400 -10.10 -1.31 27.78
CA LEU A 400 -8.91 -1.13 28.61
C LEU A 400 -9.13 -0.09 29.70
N ALA A 401 -9.75 1.04 29.37
CA ALA A 401 -10.08 2.09 30.34
C ALA A 401 -11.03 1.57 31.43
N ASN A 402 -12.06 0.80 31.04
CA ASN A 402 -13.01 0.18 31.98
C ASN A 402 -12.32 -0.82 32.92
N MET A 403 -11.43 -1.66 32.38
CA MET A 403 -10.66 -2.61 33.19
C MET A 403 -9.68 -1.90 34.14
N GLN A 404 -9.01 -0.85 33.67
CA GLN A 404 -8.12 -0.05 34.51
C GLN A 404 -8.87 0.68 35.61
N LEU A 405 -10.05 1.23 35.32
CA LEU A 405 -10.89 1.89 36.31
C LEU A 405 -11.33 0.91 37.40
N ALA A 406 -11.74 -0.31 37.03
CA ALA A 406 -12.08 -1.38 37.98
C ALA A 406 -10.88 -1.78 38.86
N LYS A 407 -9.66 -1.72 38.33
CA LYS A 407 -8.43 -1.96 39.10
C LYS A 407 -8.05 -0.77 39.98
N ALA A 408 -8.29 0.46 39.51
CA ALA A 408 -8.03 1.69 40.25
C ALA A 408 -8.89 1.77 41.52
N THR A 409 -10.14 1.28 41.48
CA THR A 409 -10.98 1.14 42.68
C THR A 409 -10.34 0.25 43.75
N GLY A 410 -9.65 -0.84 43.38
CA GLY A 410 -8.91 -1.68 44.32
C GLY A 410 -7.65 -1.02 44.90
N ARG A 411 -7.12 0.03 44.23
CA ARG A 411 -5.92 0.79 44.64
C ARG A 411 -6.27 2.10 45.36
N GLN A 412 -7.55 2.37 45.63
CA GLN A 412 -7.98 3.63 46.26
C GLN A 412 -7.34 3.89 47.62
N ARG A 413 -7.19 2.86 48.47
CA ARG A 413 -6.49 2.99 49.77
C ARG A 413 -5.04 3.43 49.61
N GLU A 414 -4.33 2.86 48.64
CA GLU A 414 -2.93 3.22 48.35
C GLU A 414 -2.82 4.67 47.88
N VAL A 415 -3.71 5.10 46.97
CA VAL A 415 -3.76 6.48 46.44
C VAL A 415 -4.13 7.48 47.54
N ALA A 416 -5.07 7.15 48.42
CA ALA A 416 -5.48 7.98 49.54
C ALA A 416 -4.33 8.19 50.55
N VAL A 417 -3.58 7.14 50.87
CA VAL A 417 -2.38 7.24 51.74
C VAL A 417 -1.32 8.13 51.11
N ARG A 418 -1.05 8.00 49.80
CA ARG A 418 -0.07 8.86 49.10
C ARG A 418 -0.48 10.33 49.07
N LEU A 419 -1.77 10.61 48.86
CA LEU A 419 -2.30 11.98 48.94
C LEU A 419 -2.22 12.54 50.36
N ALA A 420 -2.48 11.72 51.39
CA ALA A 420 -2.33 12.10 52.79
C ALA A 420 -0.88 12.38 53.19
N LEU A 421 0.08 11.71 52.56
CA LEU A 421 1.52 11.96 52.69
C LEU A 421 2.02 13.15 51.86
N GLY A 422 1.12 13.91 51.21
CA GLY A 422 1.48 15.13 50.49
C GLY A 422 1.82 14.96 49.01
N ALA A 423 1.62 13.79 48.39
CA ALA A 423 1.90 13.61 46.97
C ALA A 423 0.99 14.49 46.09
N GLY A 424 1.58 15.29 45.20
CA GLY A 424 0.83 16.13 44.26
C GLY A 424 -0.02 15.31 43.27
N ARG A 425 -1.21 15.81 42.91
CA ARG A 425 -2.14 15.16 41.96
C ARG A 425 -1.50 14.88 40.59
N GLY A 426 -0.63 15.78 40.13
CA GLY A 426 0.12 15.60 38.88
C GLY A 426 1.03 14.38 38.88
N ARG A 427 1.60 14.01 40.05
CA ARG A 427 2.45 12.82 40.19
C ARG A 427 1.66 11.53 39.96
N LEU A 428 0.45 11.46 40.53
CA LEU A 428 -0.46 10.32 40.38
C LEU A 428 -0.95 10.17 38.93
N VAL A 429 -1.34 11.28 38.29
CA VAL A 429 -1.76 11.29 36.89
C VAL A 429 -0.62 10.85 35.97
N ARG A 430 0.59 11.40 36.16
CA ARG A 430 1.77 11.03 35.37
C ARG A 430 2.10 9.54 35.50
N GLN A 431 2.03 9.00 36.72
CA GLN A 431 2.29 7.59 36.97
C GLN A 431 1.29 6.69 36.23
N MET A 432 -0.02 6.99 36.29
CA MET A 432 -1.05 6.22 35.58
C MET A 432 -0.95 6.31 34.06
N LEU A 433 -0.59 7.50 33.54
CA LEU A 433 -0.31 7.68 32.12
C LEU A 433 0.95 6.91 31.69
N THR A 434 1.97 6.83 32.54
CA THR A 434 3.19 6.06 32.27
C THR A 434 2.90 4.55 32.25
N GLU A 435 2.11 4.04 33.21
CA GLU A 435 1.65 2.63 33.22
C GLU A 435 0.85 2.29 31.95
N SER A 436 -0.06 3.18 31.54
CA SER A 436 -0.88 3.00 30.33
C SER A 436 -0.07 3.10 29.05
N SER A 437 0.85 4.06 28.96
CA SER A 437 1.72 4.23 27.79
C SER A 437 2.68 3.05 27.62
N LEU A 438 3.20 2.49 28.72
CA LEU A 438 4.01 1.26 28.68
C LEU A 438 3.24 0.07 28.08
N LEU A 439 1.98 -0.12 28.48
CA LEU A 439 1.11 -1.16 27.90
C LEU A 439 0.89 -0.92 26.41
N ALA A 440 0.59 0.32 26.03
CA ALA A 440 0.33 0.70 24.65
C ALA A 440 1.57 0.54 23.78
N LEU A 441 2.76 0.89 24.28
CA LEU A 441 4.03 0.67 23.58
C LEU A 441 4.36 -0.82 23.42
N ALA A 442 4.14 -1.64 24.46
CA ALA A 442 4.32 -3.09 24.35
C ALA A 442 3.34 -3.70 23.33
N GLY A 443 2.09 -3.26 23.33
CA GLY A 443 1.11 -3.61 22.30
C GLY A 443 1.50 -3.08 20.92
N GLY A 444 2.10 -1.89 20.84
CA GLY A 444 2.61 -1.31 19.59
C GLY A 444 3.75 -2.12 18.98
N VAL A 445 4.71 -2.58 19.80
CA VAL A 445 5.77 -3.52 19.37
C VAL A 445 5.15 -4.80 18.81
N GLY A 446 4.20 -5.41 19.53
CA GLY A 446 3.45 -6.55 19.02
C GLY A 446 2.71 -6.24 17.71
N GLY A 447 2.14 -5.03 17.61
CA GLY A 447 1.43 -4.53 16.44
C GLY A 447 2.33 -4.38 15.21
N VAL A 448 3.58 -3.97 15.38
CA VAL A 448 4.58 -3.93 14.29
C VAL A 448 4.82 -5.35 13.77
N PHE A 449 5.06 -6.34 14.65
CA PHE A 449 5.24 -7.73 14.21
C PHE A 449 4.01 -8.30 13.51
N LEU A 450 2.81 -8.03 14.05
CA LEU A 450 1.56 -8.41 13.42
C LEU A 450 1.38 -7.74 12.05
N SER A 451 1.85 -6.50 11.91
CA SER A 451 1.78 -5.77 10.65
C SER A 451 2.73 -6.31 9.59
N LEU A 452 3.96 -6.68 9.97
CA LEU A 452 4.90 -7.34 9.06
C LEU A 452 4.35 -8.67 8.54
N TRP A 453 3.67 -9.44 9.41
CA TRP A 453 2.99 -10.67 8.98
C TRP A 453 1.75 -10.38 8.13
N GLY A 454 0.90 -9.45 8.57
CA GLY A 454 -0.37 -9.13 7.91
C GLY A 454 -0.20 -8.51 6.53
N THR A 455 0.80 -7.65 6.34
CA THR A 455 1.15 -7.10 5.02
C THR A 455 1.59 -8.21 4.08
N ARG A 456 2.52 -9.08 4.49
CA ARG A 456 2.94 -10.24 3.69
C ARG A 456 1.78 -11.17 3.35
N ALA A 457 0.91 -11.48 4.31
CA ALA A 457 -0.26 -12.31 4.07
C ALA A 457 -1.22 -11.69 3.05
N LEU A 458 -1.45 -10.37 3.13
CA LEU A 458 -2.28 -9.65 2.17
C LEU A 458 -1.66 -9.66 0.77
N TRP A 459 -0.34 -9.51 0.65
CA TRP A 459 0.36 -9.59 -0.64
C TRP A 459 0.29 -10.98 -1.26
N LEU A 460 0.50 -12.04 -0.47
CA LEU A 460 0.38 -13.41 -0.94
C LEU A 460 -1.06 -13.71 -1.39
N ALA A 461 -2.05 -13.23 -0.66
CA ALA A 461 -3.45 -13.35 -1.06
C ALA A 461 -3.75 -12.54 -2.34
N ALA A 462 -3.25 -11.30 -2.45
CA ALA A 462 -3.43 -10.46 -3.64
C ALA A 462 -2.83 -11.10 -4.90
N GLY A 463 -1.65 -11.73 -4.79
CA GLY A 463 -1.04 -12.48 -5.89
C GLY A 463 -1.89 -13.66 -6.39
N GLN A 464 -2.75 -14.25 -5.56
CA GLN A 464 -3.70 -15.28 -6.01
C GLN A 464 -4.88 -14.69 -6.81
N PHE A 465 -5.27 -13.45 -6.52
CA PHE A 465 -6.42 -12.80 -7.18
C PHE A 465 -6.06 -12.05 -8.46
N ALA A 466 -4.83 -11.57 -8.58
CA ALA A 466 -4.38 -10.83 -9.77
C ALA A 466 -3.86 -11.74 -10.90
N GLY A 467 -4.18 -13.04 -10.83
CA GLY A 467 -3.85 -14.02 -11.85
C GLY A 467 -2.36 -14.36 -11.94
N PRO A 468 -1.98 -15.29 -12.83
CA PRO A 468 -0.61 -15.75 -13.05
C PRO A 468 0.34 -14.68 -13.65
N TYR A 469 -0.08 -13.41 -13.65
CA TYR A 469 0.60 -12.27 -14.29
C TYR A 469 1.08 -11.22 -13.29
N SER A 470 1.07 -11.52 -11.99
CA SER A 470 1.31 -10.51 -10.96
C SER A 470 2.32 -10.97 -9.91
N GLY A 471 3.59 -10.97 -10.30
CA GLY A 471 4.72 -10.97 -9.36
C GLY A 471 4.79 -9.63 -8.63
N PHE A 472 3.83 -9.35 -7.76
CA PHE A 472 3.86 -8.13 -6.95
C PHE A 472 5.06 -8.13 -6.02
N VAL A 473 5.76 -7.00 -5.96
CA VAL A 473 6.96 -6.79 -5.16
C VAL A 473 6.76 -7.22 -3.69
N THR A 474 7.54 -8.21 -3.28
CA THR A 474 7.46 -8.89 -1.97
C THR A 474 8.21 -8.16 -0.84
N GLN A 475 8.82 -7.01 -1.11
CA GLN A 475 9.72 -6.32 -0.19
C GLN A 475 9.20 -4.95 0.25
N ILE A 476 8.17 -4.96 1.11
CA ILE A 476 7.93 -3.81 1.99
C ILE A 476 8.88 -3.93 3.17
N ALA A 477 10.05 -3.30 3.06
CA ALA A 477 10.94 -3.11 4.21
C ALA A 477 10.23 -2.29 5.31
N PRO A 478 10.61 -2.45 6.60
CA PRO A 478 10.08 -1.62 7.68
C PRO A 478 10.35 -0.14 7.39
N ASP A 479 9.30 0.63 7.10
CA ASP A 479 9.40 2.05 6.78
C ASP A 479 9.40 2.89 8.08
N ALA A 480 10.30 3.86 8.18
CA ALA A 480 10.36 4.80 9.30
C ALA A 480 9.04 5.56 9.50
N ARG A 481 8.30 5.87 8.42
CA ARG A 481 6.96 6.48 8.47
C ARG A 481 5.95 5.58 9.15
N VAL A 482 6.00 4.28 8.86
CA VAL A 482 5.14 3.26 9.49
C VAL A 482 5.49 3.14 10.97
N LEU A 483 6.78 3.02 11.31
CA LEU A 483 7.23 2.94 12.71
C LEU A 483 6.85 4.19 13.50
N PHE A 484 7.01 5.38 12.90
CA PHE A 484 6.60 6.64 13.51
C PHE A 484 5.08 6.71 13.69
N TYR A 485 4.31 6.34 12.67
CA TYR A 485 2.85 6.25 12.77
C TYR A 485 2.43 5.31 13.91
N THR A 486 2.99 4.10 13.98
CA THR A 486 2.68 3.13 15.04
C THR A 486 3.09 3.63 16.41
N LEU A 487 4.24 4.31 16.54
CA LEU A 487 4.68 4.93 17.79
C LEU A 487 3.69 6.00 18.25
N VAL A 488 3.30 6.92 17.37
CA VAL A 488 2.33 7.98 17.67
C VAL A 488 0.99 7.36 18.03
N LEU A 489 0.50 6.39 17.25
CA LEU A 489 -0.77 5.72 17.50
C LEU A 489 -0.76 4.99 18.85
N SER A 490 0.34 4.33 19.20
CA SER A 490 0.52 3.65 20.50
C SER A 490 0.51 4.64 21.65
N LEU A 491 1.23 5.77 21.53
CA LEU A 491 1.24 6.81 22.56
C LEU A 491 -0.14 7.45 22.74
N CYS A 492 -0.80 7.82 21.64
CA CYS A 492 -2.16 8.36 21.66
C CYS A 492 -3.13 7.39 22.32
N THR A 493 -3.04 6.10 22.00
CA THR A 493 -3.84 5.03 22.60
C THR A 493 -3.61 4.95 24.11
N GLY A 494 -2.34 4.89 24.54
CA GLY A 494 -1.96 4.87 25.96
C GLY A 494 -2.47 6.07 26.74
N VAL A 495 -2.43 7.26 26.14
CA VAL A 495 -2.99 8.49 26.72
C VAL A 495 -4.52 8.40 26.79
N LEU A 496 -5.20 7.99 25.72
CA LEU A 496 -6.67 7.93 25.65
C LEU A 496 -7.27 7.02 26.74
N PHE A 497 -6.78 5.78 26.89
CA PHE A 497 -7.32 4.87 27.91
C PHE A 497 -6.75 5.13 29.31
N GLY A 498 -5.58 5.77 29.41
CA GLY A 498 -4.95 6.12 30.69
C GLY A 498 -5.51 7.39 31.32
N MET A 499 -5.99 8.34 30.52
CA MET A 499 -6.50 9.63 31.00
C MET A 499 -7.76 9.48 31.86
N SER A 500 -8.69 8.62 31.43
CA SER A 500 -9.95 8.37 32.14
C SER A 500 -9.74 7.90 33.59
N PRO A 501 -8.97 6.83 33.86
CA PRO A 501 -8.66 6.42 35.24
C PRO A 501 -7.74 7.40 35.97
N ALA A 502 -6.82 8.09 35.29
CA ALA A 502 -5.93 9.06 35.91
C ALA A 502 -6.68 10.26 36.50
N LEU A 503 -7.63 10.83 35.75
CA LEU A 503 -8.46 11.94 36.23
C LEU A 503 -9.40 11.50 37.34
N GLN A 504 -10.06 10.36 37.18
CA GLN A 504 -11.02 9.85 38.17
C GLN A 504 -10.35 9.39 39.48
N GLY A 505 -9.16 8.79 39.40
CA GLY A 505 -8.39 8.33 40.56
C GLY A 505 -7.72 9.46 41.35
N SER A 506 -7.54 10.64 40.74
CA SER A 506 -6.91 11.80 41.38
C SER A 506 -7.85 12.66 42.25
N GLN A 507 -9.16 12.37 42.23
CA GLN A 507 -10.18 13.03 43.05
C GLN A 507 -10.84 12.08 44.08
N PRO A 508 -10.10 11.45 44.99
CA PRO A 508 -10.73 10.82 46.14
C PRO A 508 -11.23 11.93 47.07
N ASN A 509 -12.53 11.98 47.33
CA ASN A 509 -13.03 12.76 48.46
C ASN A 509 -12.52 12.10 49.74
N LEU A 510 -11.43 12.65 50.29
CA LEU A 510 -10.75 12.16 51.49
C LEU A 510 -11.67 12.08 52.71
N THR A 511 -12.74 12.87 52.74
CA THR A 511 -13.74 12.91 53.82
C THR A 511 -14.79 11.80 53.74
N THR A 512 -15.03 11.20 52.56
CA THR A 512 -16.00 10.09 52.38
C THR A 512 -15.32 8.73 52.45
N SER A 513 -14.11 8.57 51.89
CA SER A 513 -13.43 7.26 51.87
C SER A 513 -13.00 6.71 53.25
N LEU A 514 -12.94 7.57 54.28
CA LEU A 514 -12.72 7.15 55.68
C LEU A 514 -14.03 6.94 56.47
N LYS A 515 -15.16 7.52 56.04
CA LYS A 515 -16.49 7.34 56.67
C LYS A 515 -17.30 6.20 56.05
N ASP A 516 -16.96 5.76 54.83
CA ASP A 516 -17.67 4.72 54.07
C ASP A 516 -17.42 3.27 54.53
N ALA A 517 -16.79 3.06 55.69
CA ALA A 517 -16.77 1.73 56.30
C ALA A 517 -18.16 1.30 56.85
N GLY A 518 -19.18 2.17 56.82
CA GLY A 518 -20.42 1.95 57.58
C GLY A 518 -21.79 2.13 56.90
N THR A 519 -21.92 2.63 55.66
CA THR A 519 -23.28 2.88 55.10
C THR A 519 -23.44 2.52 53.63
N THR A 520 -24.15 1.41 53.40
CA THR A 520 -24.36 0.77 52.08
C THR A 520 -25.40 1.48 51.19
N PHE A 521 -25.91 2.68 51.52
CA PHE A 521 -27.16 3.18 50.91
C PHE A 521 -27.21 4.64 50.42
N GLY A 522 -26.12 5.40 50.45
CA GLY A 522 -26.17 6.83 50.09
C GLY A 522 -25.16 7.23 49.01
N GLN A 523 -25.66 7.76 47.89
CA GLN A 523 -24.95 8.50 46.82
C GLN A 523 -24.25 7.68 45.73
N ARG A 524 -24.95 7.36 44.62
CA ARG A 524 -24.33 6.78 43.40
C ARG A 524 -25.04 7.03 42.05
N LEU A 525 -25.81 8.12 41.85
CA LEU A 525 -26.59 8.28 40.60
C LEU A 525 -25.88 8.95 39.40
N ASP A 526 -25.01 9.95 39.54
CA ASP A 526 -24.45 10.65 38.36
C ASP A 526 -23.26 9.94 37.69
N ARG A 527 -22.35 9.35 38.47
CA ARG A 527 -21.15 8.64 37.93
C ARG A 527 -21.48 7.30 37.29
N SER A 528 -22.61 6.68 37.66
CA SER A 528 -23.11 5.41 37.11
C SER A 528 -23.62 5.59 35.66
N ARG A 529 -24.29 6.71 35.37
CA ARG A 529 -24.93 6.97 34.07
C ARG A 529 -23.94 7.12 32.93
N LEU A 530 -22.84 7.86 33.13
CA LEU A 530 -21.81 8.03 32.08
C LEU A 530 -21.13 6.69 31.73
N ARG A 531 -20.81 5.87 32.74
CA ARG A 531 -20.24 4.53 32.54
C ARG A 531 -21.25 3.61 31.84
N GLY A 532 -22.52 3.64 32.25
CA GLY A 532 -23.60 2.90 31.60
C GLY A 532 -23.76 3.28 30.13
N LEU A 533 -23.69 4.57 29.81
CA LEU A 533 -23.82 5.09 28.44
C LEU A 533 -22.62 4.70 27.56
N LEU A 534 -21.40 4.76 28.10
CA LEU A 534 -20.18 4.28 27.41
C LEU A 534 -20.23 2.78 27.14
N VAL A 535 -20.66 1.97 28.12
CA VAL A 535 -20.79 0.52 27.95
C VAL A 535 -21.89 0.18 26.94
N ALA A 536 -23.05 0.85 27.01
CA ALA A 536 -24.14 0.66 26.07
C ALA A 536 -23.74 1.04 24.63
N GLY A 537 -23.07 2.19 24.45
CA GLY A 537 -22.54 2.62 23.15
C GLY A 537 -21.49 1.66 22.60
N GLN A 538 -20.59 1.17 23.45
CA GLN A 538 -19.60 0.17 23.07
C GLN A 538 -20.26 -1.16 22.67
N MET A 539 -21.26 -1.63 23.41
CA MET A 539 -22.01 -2.85 23.09
C MET A 539 -22.76 -2.70 21.77
N ALA A 540 -23.43 -1.56 21.54
CA ALA A 540 -24.11 -1.27 20.28
C ALA A 540 -23.12 -1.28 19.10
N LEU A 541 -21.97 -0.61 19.22
CA LEU A 541 -20.96 -0.54 18.17
C LEU A 541 -20.31 -1.91 17.89
N SER A 542 -20.01 -2.67 18.95
CA SER A 542 -19.46 -4.03 18.82
C SER A 542 -20.46 -4.96 18.13
N THR A 543 -21.75 -4.84 18.47
CA THR A 543 -22.82 -5.62 17.85
C THR A 543 -22.98 -5.26 16.38
N LEU A 544 -22.94 -3.96 16.04
CA LEU A 544 -22.97 -3.48 14.66
C LEU A 544 -21.80 -4.07 13.85
N PHE A 545 -20.57 -3.99 14.36
CA PHE A 545 -19.41 -4.56 13.67
C PHE A 545 -19.50 -6.08 13.53
N LEU A 546 -20.03 -6.79 14.53
CA LEU A 546 -20.23 -8.23 14.42
C LEU A 546 -21.29 -8.58 13.36
N ILE A 547 -22.37 -7.80 13.27
CA ILE A 547 -23.39 -7.96 12.21
C ILE A 547 -22.76 -7.71 10.83
N VAL A 548 -22.02 -6.61 10.66
CA VAL A 548 -21.36 -6.28 9.39
C VAL A 548 -20.34 -7.36 9.01
N ALA A 549 -19.48 -7.78 9.94
CA ALA A 549 -18.52 -8.86 9.71
C ALA A 549 -19.21 -10.19 9.36
N GLY A 550 -20.31 -10.53 10.05
CA GLY A 550 -21.11 -11.72 9.76
C GLY A 550 -21.79 -11.65 8.39
N LEU A 551 -22.31 -10.48 8.00
CA LEU A 551 -22.88 -10.25 6.67
C LEU A 551 -21.83 -10.34 5.57
N LEU A 552 -20.63 -9.78 5.79
CA LEU A 552 -19.51 -9.88 4.85
C LEU A 552 -19.00 -11.31 4.73
N ALA A 553 -18.82 -12.02 5.85
CA ALA A 553 -18.44 -13.44 5.84
C ALA A 553 -19.49 -14.30 5.14
N ARG A 554 -20.78 -14.07 5.41
CA ARG A 554 -21.88 -14.74 4.72
C ARG A 554 -21.92 -14.38 3.23
N GLY A 555 -21.65 -13.12 2.88
CA GLY A 555 -21.54 -12.64 1.51
C GLY A 555 -20.40 -13.33 0.77
N MET A 556 -19.23 -13.47 1.40
CA MET A 556 -18.08 -14.19 0.86
C MET A 556 -18.40 -15.67 0.66
N VAL A 557 -18.97 -16.35 1.66
CA VAL A 557 -19.39 -17.76 1.55
C VAL A 557 -20.43 -17.94 0.43
N ARG A 558 -21.40 -17.02 0.34
CA ARG A 558 -22.38 -17.03 -0.76
C ARG A 558 -21.74 -16.78 -2.12
N SER A 559 -20.76 -15.88 -2.19
CA SER A 559 -20.03 -15.60 -3.43
C SER A 559 -19.23 -16.80 -3.89
N GLN A 560 -18.57 -17.52 -2.96
CA GLN A 560 -17.83 -18.75 -3.28
C GLN A 560 -18.74 -19.92 -3.69
N ALA A 561 -19.94 -19.98 -3.10
CA ALA A 561 -20.95 -20.99 -3.44
C ALA A 561 -21.87 -20.57 -4.59
N SER A 562 -21.67 -19.37 -5.16
CA SER A 562 -22.48 -18.87 -6.25
C SER A 562 -22.25 -19.75 -7.47
N ASP A 563 -23.32 -20.36 -7.96
CA ASP A 563 -23.29 -21.06 -9.24
C ASP A 563 -23.44 -20.00 -10.34
N PRO A 564 -22.41 -19.76 -11.17
CA PRO A 564 -22.50 -18.78 -12.25
C PRO A 564 -23.35 -19.29 -13.42
N GLY A 565 -23.93 -20.49 -13.32
CA GLY A 565 -24.70 -21.15 -14.37
C GLY A 565 -23.84 -21.96 -15.34
N PHE A 566 -22.57 -22.21 -14.98
CA PHE A 566 -21.61 -22.99 -15.75
C PHE A 566 -20.55 -23.65 -14.84
N GLU A 567 -19.90 -24.69 -15.34
CA GLU A 567 -18.95 -25.52 -14.60
C GLU A 567 -17.66 -24.76 -14.30
N VAL A 568 -17.31 -24.68 -13.02
CA VAL A 568 -16.10 -24.02 -12.52
C VAL A 568 -15.31 -24.90 -11.53
N ARG A 569 -15.86 -26.04 -11.09
CA ARG A 569 -15.25 -26.86 -10.02
C ARG A 569 -14.26 -27.89 -10.56
N SER A 570 -14.50 -28.38 -11.77
CA SER A 570 -13.64 -29.40 -12.41
C SER A 570 -12.94 -28.88 -13.68
N VAL A 571 -12.89 -27.56 -13.88
CA VAL A 571 -12.24 -26.93 -15.02
C VAL A 571 -11.08 -26.10 -14.51
N PHE A 572 -9.89 -26.34 -15.08
CA PHE A 572 -8.68 -25.64 -14.72
C PHE A 572 -8.25 -24.71 -15.85
N PRO A 573 -8.11 -23.40 -15.59
CA PRO A 573 -7.56 -22.49 -16.58
C PRO A 573 -6.05 -22.74 -16.76
N MET A 574 -5.62 -22.84 -18.01
CA MET A 574 -4.20 -22.97 -18.38
C MET A 574 -3.92 -22.01 -19.53
N GLY A 575 -2.89 -21.17 -19.38
CA GLY A 575 -2.35 -20.42 -20.50
C GLY A 575 -1.49 -21.34 -21.36
N LEU A 576 -1.70 -21.32 -22.67
CA LEU A 576 -0.85 -22.05 -23.62
C LEU A 576 0.40 -21.23 -23.92
N LEU A 577 1.51 -21.90 -24.19
CA LEU A 577 2.71 -21.22 -24.67
C LEU A 577 2.43 -20.74 -26.08
N THR A 578 2.53 -19.43 -26.30
CA THR A 578 2.47 -18.88 -27.66
C THR A 578 3.89 -18.66 -28.14
N ASP A 579 4.17 -19.21 -29.32
CA ASP A 579 5.24 -18.69 -30.14
C ASP A 579 4.73 -17.42 -30.82
N SER A 580 5.66 -16.57 -31.20
CA SER A 580 5.42 -15.32 -31.91
C SER A 580 5.27 -15.53 -33.42
N ASN A 581 5.89 -16.55 -34.00
CA ASN A 581 5.63 -16.91 -35.39
C ASN A 581 4.28 -17.66 -35.49
N SER A 582 3.27 -17.07 -36.11
CA SER A 582 1.90 -17.61 -36.17
C SER A 582 1.82 -19.08 -36.61
N ALA A 583 2.61 -19.49 -37.61
CA ALA A 583 2.62 -20.87 -38.08
C ALA A 583 3.25 -21.85 -37.08
N LYS A 584 4.34 -21.42 -36.41
CA LYS A 584 4.96 -22.21 -35.33
C LYS A 584 4.09 -22.21 -34.07
N ALA A 585 3.44 -21.09 -33.76
CA ALA A 585 2.54 -20.91 -32.64
C ALA A 585 1.34 -21.83 -32.77
N ASP A 586 0.74 -21.89 -33.96
CA ASP A 586 -0.37 -22.80 -34.24
C ASP A 586 0.08 -24.27 -34.15
N ALA A 587 1.26 -24.60 -34.67
CA ALA A 587 1.82 -25.95 -34.55
C ALA A 587 2.16 -26.33 -33.09
N LEU A 588 2.73 -25.41 -32.30
CA LEU A 588 3.06 -25.61 -30.89
C LEU A 588 1.79 -25.75 -30.06
N ARG A 589 0.81 -24.85 -30.27
CA ARG A 589 -0.51 -24.90 -29.66
C ARG A 589 -1.20 -26.21 -29.98
N GLN A 590 -1.17 -26.65 -31.23
CA GLN A 590 -1.74 -27.93 -31.64
C GLN A 590 -1.05 -29.10 -30.95
N LYS A 591 0.29 -29.08 -30.84
CA LYS A 591 1.06 -30.12 -30.13
C LYS A 591 0.75 -30.15 -28.63
N GLU A 592 0.57 -28.99 -28.00
CA GLU A 592 0.13 -28.89 -26.59
C GLU A 592 -1.28 -29.45 -26.43
N ILE A 593 -2.21 -29.06 -27.30
CA ILE A 593 -3.58 -29.60 -27.34
C ILE A 593 -3.57 -31.11 -27.49
N ASP A 594 -2.83 -31.66 -28.46
CA ASP A 594 -2.76 -33.09 -28.73
C ASP A 594 -2.19 -33.84 -27.52
N ARG A 595 -1.16 -33.29 -26.87
CA ARG A 595 -0.55 -33.88 -25.67
C ARG A 595 -1.51 -33.85 -24.47
N LEU A 596 -2.25 -32.77 -24.29
CA LEU A 596 -3.25 -32.64 -23.23
C LEU A 596 -4.43 -33.59 -23.48
N GLN A 597 -4.91 -33.68 -24.73
CA GLN A 597 -5.98 -34.60 -25.11
C GLN A 597 -5.57 -36.08 -24.96
N ALA A 598 -4.29 -36.41 -25.11
CA ALA A 598 -3.78 -37.76 -24.89
C ALA A 598 -3.74 -38.17 -23.40
N LEU A 599 -3.87 -37.23 -22.45
CA LEU A 599 -3.86 -37.55 -21.03
C LEU A 599 -5.22 -38.09 -20.57
N PRO A 600 -5.30 -39.32 -20.02
CA PRO A 600 -6.57 -39.93 -19.62
C PRO A 600 -7.27 -39.21 -18.46
N ALA A 601 -6.56 -38.34 -17.73
CA ALA A 601 -7.13 -37.51 -16.67
C ALA A 601 -7.91 -36.29 -17.20
N ILE A 602 -7.75 -35.92 -18.47
CA ILE A 602 -8.41 -34.77 -19.08
C ILE A 602 -9.64 -35.26 -19.85
N GLN A 603 -10.83 -34.87 -19.41
CA GLN A 603 -12.09 -35.29 -20.02
C GLN A 603 -12.46 -34.48 -21.27
N SER A 604 -12.19 -33.18 -21.25
CA SER A 604 -12.50 -32.26 -22.34
C SER A 604 -11.52 -31.08 -22.29
N LEU A 605 -11.23 -30.50 -23.45
CA LEU A 605 -10.39 -29.33 -23.59
C LEU A 605 -11.15 -28.29 -24.40
N ALA A 606 -11.14 -27.05 -23.94
CA ALA A 606 -11.70 -25.90 -24.64
C ALA A 606 -10.67 -24.77 -24.73
N LEU A 607 -10.69 -24.06 -25.85
CA LEU A 607 -9.91 -22.86 -26.09
C LEU A 607 -10.82 -21.64 -26.02
N THR A 608 -10.29 -20.56 -25.45
CA THR A 608 -10.96 -19.26 -25.36
C THR A 608 -9.90 -18.17 -25.24
N ASP A 609 -10.14 -17.02 -25.86
CA ASP A 609 -9.23 -15.87 -25.74
C ASP A 609 -9.26 -15.29 -24.32
N PHE A 610 -10.40 -15.40 -23.63
CA PHE A 610 -10.58 -14.95 -22.26
C PHE A 610 -11.35 -15.97 -21.42
N ILE A 611 -10.85 -16.23 -20.22
CA ILE A 611 -11.54 -17.07 -19.22
C ILE A 611 -12.79 -16.33 -18.72
N PRO A 612 -13.96 -16.98 -18.61
CA PRO A 612 -15.16 -16.37 -18.04
C PRO A 612 -14.88 -15.69 -16.70
N LEU A 613 -15.49 -14.53 -16.47
CA LEU A 613 -15.32 -13.71 -15.25
C LEU A 613 -13.91 -13.11 -15.02
N ASN A 614 -12.98 -13.26 -15.97
CA ASN A 614 -11.60 -12.75 -15.87
C ASN A 614 -11.32 -11.49 -16.71
N GLY A 615 -12.30 -10.60 -16.94
CA GLY A 615 -12.06 -9.39 -17.74
C GLY A 615 -13.25 -8.45 -17.90
N THR A 616 -12.96 -7.21 -18.31
CA THR A 616 -13.88 -6.06 -18.43
C THR A 616 -13.99 -5.51 -19.86
N TRP A 617 -13.30 -6.08 -20.85
CA TRP A 617 -13.31 -5.56 -22.22
C TRP A 617 -14.57 -5.96 -22.98
N SER A 618 -15.44 -4.99 -23.23
CA SER A 618 -16.65 -5.15 -24.03
C SER A 618 -16.34 -4.94 -25.50
N THR A 619 -16.89 -5.81 -26.34
CA THR A 619 -16.82 -5.67 -27.79
C THR A 619 -18.04 -4.92 -28.26
N LEU A 620 -17.84 -3.94 -29.13
CA LEU A 620 -18.95 -3.31 -29.80
C LEU A 620 -19.52 -4.24 -30.87
N PHE A 621 -20.84 -4.33 -30.88
CA PHE A 621 -21.54 -4.86 -32.03
C PHE A 621 -22.68 -3.94 -32.41
N GLN A 622 -22.84 -3.77 -33.72
CA GLN A 622 -23.95 -3.05 -34.33
C GLN A 622 -24.96 -4.06 -34.83
N ILE A 623 -26.24 -3.80 -34.57
CA ILE A 623 -27.32 -4.52 -35.26
C ILE A 623 -27.65 -3.69 -36.51
N PRO A 624 -27.48 -4.23 -37.72
CA PRO A 624 -27.96 -3.59 -38.92
C PRO A 624 -29.47 -3.38 -38.81
N ASP A 625 -29.96 -2.14 -38.81
CA ASP A 625 -31.40 -1.89 -38.84
C ASP A 625 -31.94 -2.27 -40.23
N ALA A 626 -33.09 -2.94 -40.27
CA ALA A 626 -33.70 -3.44 -41.49
C ALA A 626 -34.25 -2.31 -42.41
N LYS A 627 -34.16 -1.03 -41.99
CA LYS A 627 -34.77 0.11 -42.69
C LYS A 627 -33.94 1.39 -42.72
N GLY A 628 -32.61 1.31 -42.82
CA GLY A 628 -31.76 2.48 -43.16
C GLY A 628 -31.81 3.68 -42.19
N ALA A 629 -32.46 3.54 -41.04
CA ALA A 629 -32.36 4.48 -39.93
C ALA A 629 -31.01 4.23 -39.22
N ALA A 630 -30.38 5.30 -38.73
CA ALA A 630 -29.10 5.23 -38.03
C ALA A 630 -29.13 4.12 -36.97
N ALA A 631 -28.14 3.21 -37.03
CA ALA A 631 -28.05 2.01 -36.23
C ALA A 631 -28.41 2.29 -34.76
N LYS A 632 -29.39 1.56 -34.23
CA LYS A 632 -29.83 1.70 -32.84
C LYS A 632 -28.68 1.32 -31.90
N ALA A 633 -28.57 2.07 -30.82
CA ALA A 633 -27.46 2.14 -29.87
C ALA A 633 -26.65 0.82 -29.69
N LEU A 634 -25.34 0.98 -29.83
CA LEU A 634 -24.31 0.01 -29.49
C LEU A 634 -24.53 -0.53 -28.08
N SER A 635 -24.65 -1.85 -27.95
CA SER A 635 -24.73 -2.53 -26.66
C SER A 635 -23.34 -3.00 -26.28
N GLU A 636 -22.87 -2.61 -25.11
CA GLU A 636 -21.61 -3.13 -24.54
C GLU A 636 -21.82 -4.59 -24.17
N THR A 637 -21.23 -5.52 -24.93
CA THR A 637 -21.30 -6.95 -24.61
C THR A 637 -19.95 -7.58 -24.86
N LEU A 638 -19.51 -8.42 -23.92
CA LEU A 638 -18.26 -9.16 -24.06
C LEU A 638 -18.41 -10.13 -25.25
N ALA A 639 -17.61 -9.97 -26.30
CA ALA A 639 -17.46 -11.01 -27.33
C ALA A 639 -16.19 -11.83 -27.04
N ARG A 640 -16.22 -13.11 -27.41
CA ARG A 640 -15.11 -14.04 -27.16
C ARG A 640 -15.02 -15.02 -28.31
N HIS A 641 -13.81 -15.30 -28.79
CA HIS A 641 -13.59 -16.48 -29.62
C HIS A 641 -13.45 -17.69 -28.72
N VAL A 642 -14.15 -18.75 -29.09
CA VAL A 642 -14.24 -19.98 -28.32
C VAL A 642 -14.19 -21.18 -29.25
N SER A 643 -13.54 -22.26 -28.82
CA SER A 643 -13.57 -23.53 -29.54
C SER A 643 -14.96 -24.17 -29.53
N SER A 644 -15.23 -25.09 -30.46
CA SER A 644 -16.51 -25.83 -30.51
C SER A 644 -16.83 -26.58 -29.22
N THR A 645 -15.84 -27.00 -28.44
CA THR A 645 -16.00 -27.72 -27.17
C THR A 645 -16.23 -26.81 -25.96
N PHE A 646 -16.23 -25.49 -26.13
CA PHE A 646 -16.29 -24.53 -25.01
C PHE A 646 -17.56 -24.65 -24.17
N PHE A 647 -18.72 -24.63 -24.83
CA PHE A 647 -20.01 -24.72 -24.14
C PHE A 647 -20.18 -26.09 -23.47
N ASP A 648 -19.72 -27.17 -24.08
CA ASP A 648 -19.80 -28.51 -23.49
C ASP A 648 -18.85 -28.68 -22.29
N THR A 649 -17.62 -28.15 -22.39
CA THR A 649 -16.61 -28.22 -21.32
C THR A 649 -17.04 -27.45 -20.09
N LEU A 650 -17.62 -26.26 -20.30
CA LEU A 650 -18.19 -25.45 -19.22
C LEU A 650 -19.65 -25.83 -18.89
N ARG A 651 -20.22 -26.84 -19.56
CA ARG A 651 -21.62 -27.27 -19.37
C ARG A 651 -22.64 -26.13 -19.49
N ILE A 652 -22.38 -25.17 -20.38
CA ILE A 652 -23.29 -24.06 -20.69
C ILE A 652 -24.37 -24.59 -21.65
N PRO A 653 -25.65 -24.61 -21.26
CA PRO A 653 -26.70 -25.14 -22.12
C PRO A 653 -27.04 -24.18 -23.26
N ILE A 654 -27.09 -24.70 -24.49
CA ILE A 654 -27.65 -23.99 -25.63
C ILE A 654 -29.19 -24.03 -25.55
N VAL A 655 -29.81 -22.89 -25.31
CA VAL A 655 -31.27 -22.78 -25.12
C VAL A 655 -32.03 -22.91 -26.44
N ARG A 656 -31.46 -22.38 -27.54
CA ARG A 656 -32.01 -22.40 -28.89
C ARG A 656 -30.88 -22.45 -29.91
N GLY A 657 -31.11 -23.11 -31.05
CA GLY A 657 -30.10 -23.28 -32.10
C GLY A 657 -29.17 -24.47 -31.83
N ARG A 658 -27.91 -24.34 -32.25
CA ARG A 658 -26.87 -25.37 -32.10
C ARG A 658 -25.53 -24.75 -31.71
N ASN A 659 -24.63 -25.59 -31.22
CA ASN A 659 -23.22 -25.22 -31.02
C ASN A 659 -22.47 -25.16 -32.37
N PHE A 660 -21.28 -24.57 -32.35
CA PHE A 660 -20.35 -24.55 -33.49
C PHE A 660 -19.83 -25.95 -33.81
N THR A 661 -19.60 -26.24 -35.09
CA THR A 661 -18.83 -27.41 -35.49
C THR A 661 -17.32 -27.12 -35.43
N ARG A 662 -16.51 -28.18 -35.43
CA ARG A 662 -15.04 -28.05 -35.47
C ARG A 662 -14.58 -27.35 -36.75
N GLU A 663 -15.19 -27.67 -37.89
CA GLU A 663 -14.87 -27.05 -39.18
C GLU A 663 -15.23 -25.56 -39.21
N GLU A 664 -16.37 -25.17 -38.63
CA GLU A 664 -16.79 -23.77 -38.54
C GLU A 664 -15.84 -22.94 -37.67
N THR A 665 -15.39 -23.49 -36.54
CA THR A 665 -14.42 -22.81 -35.67
C THR A 665 -13.02 -22.75 -36.29
N GLN A 666 -12.60 -23.79 -37.02
CA GLN A 666 -11.30 -23.79 -37.71
C GLN A 666 -11.27 -22.89 -38.96
N SER A 667 -12.39 -22.75 -39.66
CA SER A 667 -12.52 -21.90 -40.86
C SER A 667 -12.83 -20.43 -40.55
N GLY A 668 -13.11 -20.09 -39.28
CA GLY A 668 -13.52 -18.74 -38.90
C GLY A 668 -14.86 -18.36 -39.51
N ALA A 669 -15.81 -19.30 -39.59
CA ALA A 669 -17.13 -19.03 -40.15
C ALA A 669 -17.80 -17.85 -39.40
N PRO A 670 -18.49 -16.93 -40.10
CA PRO A 670 -19.09 -15.73 -39.50
C PRO A 670 -20.39 -16.06 -38.74
N LEU A 671 -20.26 -16.90 -37.72
CA LEU A 671 -21.34 -17.38 -36.85
C LEU A 671 -21.09 -16.88 -35.43
N ALA A 672 -22.15 -16.46 -34.74
CA ALA A 672 -22.09 -16.00 -33.36
C ALA A 672 -23.15 -16.72 -32.52
N ILE A 673 -22.77 -17.07 -31.30
CA ILE A 673 -23.71 -17.52 -30.27
C ILE A 673 -23.87 -16.36 -29.28
N VAL A 674 -25.10 -15.88 -29.14
CA VAL A 674 -25.44 -14.75 -28.26
C VAL A 674 -26.03 -15.24 -26.94
N SER A 675 -25.81 -14.47 -25.87
CA SER A 675 -26.45 -14.75 -24.58
C SER A 675 -27.96 -14.51 -24.67
N ASN A 676 -28.74 -15.23 -23.87
CA ASN A 676 -30.20 -15.02 -23.78
C ASN A 676 -30.54 -13.59 -23.31
N ALA A 677 -29.69 -12.98 -22.49
CA ALA A 677 -29.86 -11.58 -22.08
C ALA A 677 -29.73 -10.62 -23.28
N LEU A 678 -28.70 -10.82 -24.11
CA LEU A 678 -28.49 -10.04 -25.33
C LEU A 678 -29.66 -10.20 -26.31
N ALA A 679 -30.13 -11.44 -26.51
CA ALA A 679 -31.25 -11.73 -27.38
C ALA A 679 -32.52 -10.98 -26.94
N ARG A 680 -32.86 -11.00 -25.64
CA ARG A 680 -34.04 -10.30 -25.10
C ARG A 680 -33.94 -8.78 -25.18
N GLN A 681 -32.74 -8.24 -24.97
CA GLN A 681 -32.51 -6.79 -25.04
C GLN A 681 -32.58 -6.28 -26.48
N THR A 682 -32.03 -7.05 -27.41
CA THR A 682 -31.83 -6.63 -28.79
C THR A 682 -33.02 -6.95 -29.69
N TRP A 683 -33.59 -8.15 -29.55
CA TRP A 683 -34.71 -8.65 -30.34
C TRP A 683 -35.86 -9.06 -29.42
N PRO A 684 -36.47 -8.11 -28.69
CA PRO A 684 -37.58 -8.41 -27.79
C PRO A 684 -38.75 -9.01 -28.58
N SER A 685 -39.18 -10.21 -28.19
CA SER A 685 -40.29 -10.95 -28.83
C SER A 685 -40.04 -11.43 -30.27
N GLU A 686 -38.81 -11.36 -30.77
CA GLU A 686 -38.39 -11.91 -32.07
C GLU A 686 -37.48 -13.14 -31.90
N ASP A 687 -37.40 -13.98 -32.94
CA ASP A 687 -36.43 -15.09 -32.95
C ASP A 687 -35.03 -14.54 -33.30
N PRO A 688 -34.02 -14.71 -32.42
CA PRO A 688 -32.65 -14.27 -32.70
C PRO A 688 -31.94 -15.13 -33.76
N LEU A 689 -32.44 -16.33 -34.08
CA LEU A 689 -31.80 -17.20 -35.07
C LEU A 689 -31.90 -16.60 -36.48
N GLY A 690 -30.77 -16.61 -37.20
CA GLY A 690 -30.67 -16.05 -38.55
C GLY A 690 -30.55 -14.53 -38.62
N LYS A 691 -30.53 -13.84 -37.48
CA LYS A 691 -30.21 -12.40 -37.41
C LYS A 691 -28.72 -12.17 -37.63
N THR A 692 -28.38 -11.01 -38.19
CA THR A 692 -27.01 -10.58 -38.41
C THR A 692 -26.61 -9.53 -37.38
N VAL A 693 -25.36 -9.63 -36.93
CA VAL A 693 -24.70 -8.62 -36.12
C VAL A 693 -23.38 -8.27 -36.78
N LYS A 694 -23.01 -7.00 -36.76
CA LYS A 694 -21.70 -6.54 -37.18
C LYS A 694 -20.87 -6.35 -35.93
N VAL A 695 -19.98 -7.30 -35.66
CA VAL A 695 -19.02 -7.21 -34.56
C VAL A 695 -17.83 -6.38 -35.05
N GLN A 696 -17.44 -5.38 -34.28
CA GLN A 696 -16.17 -4.68 -34.49
C GLN A 696 -15.14 -5.38 -33.63
N LEU A 697 -14.45 -6.36 -34.24
CA LEU A 697 -13.34 -7.09 -33.64
C LEU A 697 -12.04 -6.29 -33.75
#